data_AF-A0A960PJI5-F1
#
_entry.id   AF-A0A960PJI5-F1
#
_cell.length_a   1.000
_cell.length_b   1.000
_cell.length_c   1.000
_cell.angle_alpha   90.00
_cell.angle_beta   90.00
_cell.angle_gamma   90.00
#
_symmetry.space_group_name_H-M   'P 1'
#
loop_
_entity.id
_entity.type
_entity.pdbx_description
1 polymer ?
#
loop_
_entity_poly.entity_id
_entity_poly.type
_entity_poly.pdbx_seq_one_letter_code
_entity_poly.pdbx_strand_id
1 'polypeptide(L)'
;MSTDRRYAVNRVLDPAPVATFDDYVAGGGGAGLAAAAALEPSEVIAQVKASGLRGRGGAGFPTGVKWQTVLGNESFTAPTSVVVNAAEGEPGTFKDRTLLRTNPYRVLEGALIAAYAVSSPRVVIAMKGSFERELERVRTAIDEMRDAKVATDVDISVVEGPDSYLFGEETGLLEVIDGRGPFPRIAPPYRRGIEPEHRNTERNMASGVQLATESGSAESPALANNVETLAHVTQILANGVDWFRELGTEDSPGTFIATVSGDTPRAGVGEFPMGVSLQAVIDDLGGPPTEQHRYVAAVSGTANAMVPAAAFDTPVTYEDLRAIGSGLGSAGFLVFDDTTDLVAVAAGIAHFLAVESCGQCQPCKDDGAAISTHLDTILANDGSPRTLAALSSLSSTVSDGARCGLGRQQEDVTAGALKLLRTEFREHVEGRRAEVQRVFIAPIADIAGDEALLDGRYADKNPDWSHGGVDSGETPVDRLRGDSPEVVEATEERPSAPEAPVDEGKGYPFELLDVAHQAMRSALDQAKATSGDDRLRHLDELERVLAIYLDVGQRILFPMLRRVASVPGDDAAWTAAYDADLAEQCLTQLRDARGEGTLDDVTADIEALIAEEEMVVEPLLSRHLSDADLEELGQAMQATIDFEARRDVAE
;
A
#
# COMPACT_ATOMS: atom_id res chain seq x y z
N MET A 1 -8.28 29.96 -30.04
CA MET A 1 -9.71 29.61 -29.89
C MET A 1 -10.05 29.79 -28.42
N SER A 2 -11.20 30.36 -28.08
CA SER A 2 -11.55 30.79 -26.72
C SER A 2 -11.31 29.69 -25.68
N THR A 3 -10.41 29.98 -24.74
CA THR A 3 -9.88 29.14 -23.65
C THR A 3 -10.77 29.17 -22.40
N ASP A 4 -12.07 29.48 -22.54
CA ASP A 4 -12.92 29.91 -21.43
C ASP A 4 -14.00 28.88 -21.05
N ARG A 5 -13.61 27.61 -20.98
CA ARG A 5 -14.37 26.61 -20.22
C ARG A 5 -13.51 26.16 -19.05
N ARG A 6 -13.67 26.86 -17.92
CA ARG A 6 -13.23 26.32 -16.63
C ARG A 6 -14.10 25.11 -16.32
N TYR A 7 -13.47 23.94 -16.22
CA TYR A 7 -14.13 22.68 -15.87
C TYR A 7 -14.36 22.57 -14.36
N ALA A 8 -13.74 23.46 -13.58
CA ALA A 8 -13.91 23.53 -12.14
C ALA A 8 -15.37 23.75 -11.73
N VAL A 9 -15.77 23.01 -10.71
CA VAL A 9 -17.06 23.15 -10.00
C VAL A 9 -16.79 23.42 -8.52
N ASN A 10 -17.82 23.70 -7.74
CA ASN A 10 -17.70 23.93 -6.30
C ASN A 10 -18.90 23.27 -5.60
N ARG A 11 -18.82 21.97 -5.30
CA ARG A 11 -19.82 21.24 -4.52
C ARG A 11 -19.33 20.92 -3.12
N VAL A 12 -18.06 20.55 -2.98
CA VAL A 12 -17.43 20.26 -1.69
C VAL A 12 -16.28 21.22 -1.38
N LEU A 13 -15.62 21.78 -2.38
CA LEU A 13 -14.60 22.82 -2.18
C LEU A 13 -15.23 24.20 -2.38
N ASP A 14 -15.43 24.95 -1.29
CA ASP A 14 -16.02 26.28 -1.39
C ASP A 14 -15.04 27.28 -2.04
N PRO A 15 -15.52 28.24 -2.84
CA PRO A 15 -14.67 29.20 -3.53
C PRO A 15 -14.01 30.22 -2.59
N ALA A 16 -14.47 30.29 -1.33
CA ALA A 16 -13.91 31.12 -0.28
C ALA A 16 -14.04 30.40 1.07
N PRO A 17 -13.13 30.65 2.02
CA PRO A 17 -13.23 30.07 3.35
C PRO A 17 -14.53 30.47 4.05
N VAL A 18 -15.23 29.47 4.59
CA VAL A 18 -16.35 29.67 5.52
C VAL A 18 -15.73 30.02 6.87
N ALA A 19 -16.00 31.20 7.42
CA ALA A 19 -15.26 31.72 8.57
C ALA A 19 -15.81 31.21 9.92
N THR A 20 -17.13 31.13 10.06
CA THR A 20 -17.80 30.76 11.32
C THR A 20 -18.87 29.69 11.11
N PHE A 21 -19.29 29.03 12.18
CA PHE A 21 -20.42 28.10 12.16
C PHE A 21 -21.72 28.79 11.72
N ASP A 22 -21.95 30.06 12.10
CA ASP A 22 -23.11 30.83 11.64
C ASP A 22 -23.08 31.06 10.13
N ASP A 23 -21.92 31.35 9.54
CA ASP A 23 -21.77 31.46 8.08
C ASP A 23 -22.04 30.12 7.40
N TYR A 24 -21.60 29.01 8.01
CA TYR A 24 -21.88 27.66 7.52
C TYR A 24 -23.38 27.39 7.46
N VAL A 25 -24.11 27.66 8.56
CA VAL A 25 -25.56 27.49 8.63
C VAL A 25 -26.29 28.44 7.67
N ALA A 26 -25.86 29.70 7.57
CA ALA A 26 -26.42 30.67 6.63
C ALA A 26 -26.26 30.24 5.17
N GLY A 27 -25.18 29.51 4.86
CA GLY A 27 -24.94 28.87 3.57
C GLY A 27 -25.71 27.57 3.32
N GLY A 28 -26.57 27.13 4.25
CA GLY A 28 -27.33 25.88 4.15
C GLY A 28 -26.70 24.67 4.86
N GLY A 29 -25.63 24.89 5.64
CA GLY A 29 -25.04 23.88 6.51
C GLY A 29 -26.04 23.33 7.53
N GLY A 30 -25.87 22.06 7.90
CA GLY A 30 -26.79 21.31 8.77
C GLY A 30 -27.93 20.59 8.03
N ALA A 31 -28.15 20.88 6.73
CA ALA A 31 -29.19 20.23 5.95
C ALA A 31 -28.96 18.73 5.76
N GLY A 32 -27.71 18.29 5.61
CA GLY A 32 -27.36 16.87 5.45
C GLY A 32 -27.59 16.11 6.75
N LEU A 33 -27.18 16.69 7.89
CA LEU A 33 -27.41 16.11 9.21
C LEU A 33 -28.91 16.04 9.55
N ALA A 34 -29.67 17.09 9.22
CA ALA A 34 -31.12 17.09 9.40
C ALA A 34 -31.81 16.03 8.53
N ALA A 35 -31.36 15.84 7.29
CA ALA A 35 -31.85 14.79 6.41
C ALA A 35 -31.51 13.39 6.95
N ALA A 36 -30.28 13.18 7.43
CA ALA A 36 -29.87 11.91 8.04
C ALA A 36 -30.69 11.58 9.29
N ALA A 37 -30.95 12.56 10.16
CA ALA A 37 -31.74 12.38 11.39
C ALA A 37 -33.23 12.06 11.14
N ALA A 38 -33.73 12.29 9.92
CA ALA A 38 -35.10 11.96 9.52
C ALA A 38 -35.23 10.54 8.91
N LEU A 39 -34.11 9.83 8.78
CA LEU A 39 -34.01 8.49 8.18
C LEU A 39 -33.51 7.51 9.22
N GLU A 40 -33.84 6.22 9.07
CA GLU A 40 -33.17 5.20 9.86
C GLU A 40 -31.69 5.06 9.45
N PRO A 41 -30.77 4.67 10.35
CA PRO A 41 -29.34 4.51 10.02
C PRO A 41 -29.08 3.64 8.76
N SER A 42 -29.86 2.57 8.59
CA SER A 42 -29.76 1.70 7.41
C SER A 42 -30.18 2.39 6.10
N GLU A 43 -31.11 3.35 6.16
CA GLU A 43 -31.54 4.14 5.00
C GLU A 43 -30.49 5.19 4.63
N VAL A 44 -29.80 5.78 5.62
CA VAL A 44 -28.63 6.65 5.37
C VAL A 44 -27.56 5.88 4.61
N ILE A 45 -27.19 4.68 5.05
CA ILE A 45 -26.23 3.81 4.36
C ILE A 45 -26.73 3.47 2.95
N ALA A 46 -28.02 3.18 2.79
CA ALA A 46 -28.61 2.88 1.49
C ALA A 46 -28.48 4.06 0.52
N GLN A 47 -28.69 5.31 0.97
CA GLN A 47 -28.48 6.50 0.15
C GLN A 47 -27.01 6.68 -0.23
N VAL A 48 -26.08 6.54 0.72
CA VAL A 48 -24.63 6.63 0.42
C VAL A 48 -24.23 5.53 -0.59
N LYS A 49 -24.76 4.31 -0.45
CA LYS A 49 -24.52 3.22 -1.41
C LYS A 49 -25.12 3.51 -2.78
N ALA A 50 -26.35 4.01 -2.84
CA ALA A 50 -27.05 4.35 -4.09
C ALA A 50 -26.40 5.54 -4.83
N SER A 51 -25.76 6.46 -4.10
CA SER A 51 -24.96 7.54 -4.70
C SER A 51 -23.83 7.02 -5.59
N GLY A 52 -23.30 5.83 -5.29
CA GLY A 52 -22.10 5.30 -5.92
C GLY A 52 -20.81 5.99 -5.46
N LEU A 53 -20.84 6.74 -4.35
CA LEU A 53 -19.64 7.36 -3.77
C LEU A 53 -18.56 6.30 -3.49
N ARG A 54 -17.38 6.54 -4.04
CA ARG A 54 -16.15 5.78 -3.79
C ARG A 54 -15.20 6.61 -2.94
N GLY A 55 -14.42 5.96 -2.09
CA GLY A 55 -13.48 6.63 -1.19
C GLY A 55 -12.46 7.50 -1.91
N ARG A 56 -12.27 8.72 -1.43
CA ARG A 56 -11.39 9.76 -2.00
C ARG A 56 -9.98 9.81 -1.41
N GLY A 57 -9.60 8.78 -0.64
CA GLY A 57 -8.29 8.67 -0.01
C GLY A 57 -7.27 7.80 -0.76
N GLY A 58 -7.52 7.43 -2.02
CA GLY A 58 -6.61 6.57 -2.80
C GLY A 58 -7.27 5.31 -3.36
N ALA A 59 -7.70 4.41 -2.48
CA ALA A 59 -8.14 3.06 -2.85
C ALA A 59 -9.45 2.99 -3.65
N GLY A 60 -10.30 4.03 -3.60
CA GLY A 60 -11.57 4.06 -4.34
C GLY A 60 -12.58 2.99 -3.91
N PHE A 61 -12.54 2.52 -2.67
CA PHE A 61 -13.49 1.52 -2.18
C PHE A 61 -14.91 2.10 -2.06
N PRO A 62 -15.99 1.38 -2.44
CA PRO A 62 -17.36 1.89 -2.34
C PRO A 62 -17.77 2.24 -0.90
N THR A 63 -18.02 3.51 -0.61
CA THR A 63 -18.20 4.04 0.76
C THR A 63 -19.41 3.41 1.46
N GLY A 64 -20.55 3.30 0.78
CA GLY A 64 -21.76 2.70 1.36
C GLY A 64 -21.60 1.20 1.67
N VAL A 65 -20.79 0.47 0.88
CA VAL A 65 -20.47 -0.93 1.19
C VAL A 65 -19.60 -1.01 2.44
N LYS A 66 -18.59 -0.13 2.56
CA LYS A 66 -17.73 -0.05 3.75
C LYS A 66 -18.55 0.19 5.02
N TRP A 67 -19.48 1.14 4.98
CA TRP A 67 -20.35 1.47 6.11
C TRP A 67 -21.26 0.30 6.47
N GLN A 68 -21.85 -0.36 5.47
CA GLN A 68 -22.66 -1.56 5.69
C GLN A 68 -21.85 -2.70 6.33
N THR A 69 -20.60 -2.89 5.91
CA THR A 69 -19.70 -3.90 6.50
C THR A 69 -19.41 -3.59 7.96
N VAL A 70 -19.07 -2.33 8.30
CA VAL A 70 -18.80 -1.94 9.69
C VAL A 70 -20.05 -2.11 10.56
N LEU A 71 -21.21 -1.65 10.11
CA LEU A 71 -22.48 -1.82 10.84
C LEU A 71 -22.80 -3.31 11.06
N GLY A 72 -22.40 -4.20 10.16
CA GLY A 72 -22.61 -5.64 10.31
C GLY A 72 -21.64 -6.35 11.29
N ASN A 73 -20.61 -5.67 11.80
CA ASN A 73 -19.56 -6.25 12.64
C ASN A 73 -19.53 -5.61 14.05
N GLU A 74 -20.68 -5.39 14.68
CA GLU A 74 -20.74 -4.76 16.01
C GLU A 74 -19.96 -5.53 17.10
N SER A 75 -19.32 -4.79 18.00
CA SER A 75 -18.72 -5.35 19.21
C SER A 75 -19.72 -5.31 20.38
N PHE A 76 -19.76 -6.40 21.14
CA PHE A 76 -20.61 -6.50 22.34
C PHE A 76 -20.02 -5.79 23.57
N THR A 77 -18.75 -5.35 23.49
CA THR A 77 -18.01 -4.80 24.63
C THR A 77 -17.55 -3.36 24.41
N ALA A 78 -17.48 -2.88 23.18
CA ALA A 78 -17.07 -1.52 22.88
C ALA A 78 -17.79 -0.95 21.65
N PRO A 79 -18.14 0.35 21.64
CA PRO A 79 -18.85 0.95 20.52
C PRO A 79 -17.92 1.26 19.36
N THR A 80 -18.41 1.06 18.13
CA THR A 80 -17.73 1.47 16.89
C THR A 80 -17.24 2.92 16.98
N SER A 81 -16.04 3.18 16.50
CA SER A 81 -15.50 4.56 16.39
C SER A 81 -15.49 5.02 14.95
N VAL A 82 -15.92 6.27 14.70
CA VAL A 82 -15.73 6.92 13.40
C VAL A 82 -14.40 7.66 13.41
N VAL A 83 -13.59 7.45 12.36
CA VAL A 83 -12.27 8.06 12.22
C VAL A 83 -12.23 8.90 10.94
N VAL A 84 -11.91 10.18 11.10
CA VAL A 84 -11.60 11.07 9.99
C VAL A 84 -10.10 10.97 9.71
N ASN A 85 -9.74 10.33 8.60
CA ASN A 85 -8.35 10.29 8.13
C ASN A 85 -8.03 11.63 7.44
N ALA A 86 -7.41 12.53 8.21
CA ALA A 86 -6.90 13.82 7.77
C ALA A 86 -5.35 13.87 7.82
N ALA A 87 -4.70 12.71 7.89
CA ALA A 87 -3.25 12.54 7.87
C ALA A 87 -2.70 12.51 6.44
N GLU A 88 -3.04 13.54 5.64
CA GLU A 88 -2.54 13.68 4.27
C GLU A 88 -1.00 13.69 4.24
N GLY A 89 -0.40 12.89 3.37
CA GLY A 89 1.06 12.77 3.30
C GLY A 89 1.61 12.31 1.97
N GLU A 90 0.75 12.05 0.98
CA GLU A 90 1.18 11.62 -0.34
C GLU A 90 1.77 12.80 -1.13
N PRO A 91 3.00 12.69 -1.66
CA PRO A 91 3.58 13.72 -2.52
C PRO A 91 2.65 14.09 -3.69
N GLY A 92 2.59 15.38 -4.00
CA GLY A 92 1.69 15.92 -5.01
C GLY A 92 0.26 16.22 -4.53
N THR A 93 -0.11 15.87 -3.29
CA THR A 93 -1.48 16.04 -2.77
C THR A 93 -1.57 17.16 -1.74
N PHE A 94 -2.58 18.02 -1.87
CA PHE A 94 -2.88 19.12 -0.93
C PHE A 94 -4.39 19.38 -0.77
N LYS A 95 -5.22 18.39 -1.10
CA LYS A 95 -6.66 18.56 -1.26
C LYS A 95 -7.39 18.59 0.07
N ASP A 96 -7.02 17.70 1.00
CA ASP A 96 -7.74 17.53 2.26
C ASP A 96 -7.42 18.70 3.19
N ARG A 97 -6.17 19.16 3.19
CA ARG A 97 -5.76 20.37 3.89
C ARG A 97 -6.48 21.60 3.37
N THR A 98 -6.60 21.75 2.05
CA THR A 98 -7.36 22.86 1.45
C THR A 98 -8.82 22.80 1.87
N LEU A 99 -9.44 21.61 1.88
CA LEU A 99 -10.82 21.43 2.31
C LEU A 99 -11.02 21.79 3.79
N LEU A 100 -10.13 21.37 4.68
CA LEU A 100 -10.20 21.68 6.12
C LEU A 100 -9.95 23.17 6.41
N ARG A 101 -9.07 23.83 5.65
CA ARG A 101 -8.86 25.29 5.76
C ARG A 101 -10.09 26.07 5.29
N THR A 102 -10.75 25.57 4.25
CA THR A 102 -11.85 26.27 3.60
C THR A 102 -13.18 26.04 4.32
N ASN A 103 -13.53 24.80 4.63
CA ASN A 103 -14.79 24.46 5.28
C ASN A 103 -14.68 23.19 6.15
N PRO A 104 -14.18 23.33 7.39
CA PRO A 104 -14.08 22.20 8.31
C PRO A 104 -15.46 21.68 8.74
N TYR A 105 -16.48 22.55 8.83
CA TYR A 105 -17.82 22.19 9.29
C TYR A 105 -18.48 21.16 8.38
N ARG A 106 -18.28 21.25 7.05
CA ARG A 106 -18.80 20.27 6.10
C ARG A 106 -18.24 18.87 6.33
N VAL A 107 -16.96 18.78 6.69
CA VAL A 107 -16.29 17.51 7.01
C VAL A 107 -16.82 16.97 8.35
N LEU A 108 -16.93 17.83 9.36
CA LEU A 108 -17.47 17.47 10.67
C LEU A 108 -18.93 17.02 10.58
N GLU A 109 -19.77 17.69 9.79
CA GLU A 109 -21.16 17.27 9.54
C GLU A 109 -21.20 15.87 8.91
N GLY A 110 -20.32 15.60 7.95
CA GLY A 110 -20.23 14.29 7.30
C GLY A 110 -19.78 13.19 8.27
N ALA A 111 -18.85 13.52 9.17
CA ALA A 111 -18.42 12.63 10.24
C ALA A 111 -19.55 12.32 11.24
N LEU A 112 -20.39 13.32 11.55
CA LEU A 112 -21.57 13.14 12.39
C LEU A 112 -22.66 12.30 11.72
N ILE A 113 -22.88 12.47 10.42
CA ILE A 113 -23.77 11.60 9.62
C ILE A 113 -23.24 10.16 9.63
N ALA A 114 -21.93 9.98 9.47
CA ALA A 114 -21.31 8.65 9.58
C ALA A 114 -21.51 8.05 10.97
N ALA A 115 -21.30 8.85 12.03
CA ALA A 115 -21.48 8.41 13.41
C ALA A 115 -22.93 7.98 13.67
N TYR A 116 -23.91 8.76 13.20
CA TYR A 116 -25.32 8.38 13.25
C TYR A 116 -25.60 7.06 12.50
N ALA A 117 -25.07 6.91 11.29
CA ALA A 117 -25.30 5.73 10.45
C ALA A 117 -24.76 4.43 11.04
N VAL A 118 -23.70 4.48 11.85
CA VAL A 118 -23.11 3.31 12.52
C VAL A 118 -23.29 3.31 14.04
N SER A 119 -24.22 4.11 14.56
CA SER A 119 -24.51 4.24 16.01
C SER A 119 -23.26 4.51 16.87
N SER A 120 -22.32 5.28 16.35
CA SER A 120 -21.08 5.60 17.04
C SER A 120 -21.25 6.78 17.98
N PRO A 121 -20.84 6.67 19.26
CA PRO A 121 -20.80 7.78 20.20
C PRO A 121 -19.51 8.60 20.09
N ARG A 122 -18.62 8.29 19.13
CA ARG A 122 -17.27 8.89 19.05
C ARG A 122 -16.83 9.16 17.61
N VAL A 123 -16.35 10.36 17.39
CA VAL A 123 -15.62 10.79 16.18
C VAL A 123 -14.20 11.18 16.57
N VAL A 124 -13.21 10.56 15.93
CA VAL A 124 -11.79 10.90 16.10
C VAL A 124 -11.28 11.48 14.80
N ILE A 125 -10.80 12.73 14.83
CA ILE A 125 -10.08 13.34 13.71
C ILE A 125 -8.59 13.11 13.90
N ALA A 126 -7.96 12.34 13.02
CA ALA A 126 -6.53 12.06 13.08
C ALA A 126 -5.77 12.90 12.05
N MET A 127 -4.85 13.75 12.52
CA MET A 127 -4.14 14.76 11.74
C MET A 127 -2.66 14.80 12.11
N LYS A 128 -1.80 15.18 11.17
CA LYS A 128 -0.37 15.40 11.46
C LYS A 128 -0.22 16.61 12.39
N GLY A 129 0.64 16.50 13.41
CA GLY A 129 0.92 17.60 14.34
C GLY A 129 1.48 18.85 13.64
N SER A 130 2.18 18.67 12.51
CA SER A 130 2.71 19.78 11.71
C SER A 130 1.64 20.60 10.98
N PHE A 131 0.38 20.14 10.93
CA PHE A 131 -0.72 20.83 10.25
C PHE A 131 -1.37 21.88 11.16
N GLU A 132 -0.54 22.75 11.74
CA GLU A 132 -0.95 23.70 12.80
C GLU A 132 -2.15 24.56 12.39
N ARG A 133 -2.17 25.07 11.15
CA ARG A 133 -3.26 25.91 10.63
C ARG A 133 -4.57 25.13 10.51
N GLU A 134 -4.50 23.91 9.99
CA GLU A 134 -5.65 23.04 9.85
C GLU A 134 -6.17 22.58 11.22
N LEU A 135 -5.26 22.27 12.15
CA LEU A 135 -5.59 21.90 13.53
C LEU A 135 -6.33 23.03 14.25
N GLU A 136 -5.82 24.26 14.18
CA GLU A 136 -6.48 25.44 14.76
C GLU A 136 -7.89 25.62 14.16
N ARG A 137 -8.00 25.49 12.84
CA ARG A 137 -9.28 25.65 12.13
C ARG A 137 -10.31 24.60 12.52
N VAL A 138 -9.91 23.32 12.58
CA VAL A 138 -10.78 22.21 12.96
C VAL A 138 -11.19 22.32 14.43
N ARG A 139 -10.27 22.64 15.34
CA ARG A 139 -10.58 22.84 16.77
C ARG A 139 -11.59 23.95 16.99
N THR A 140 -11.38 25.09 16.33
CA THR A 140 -12.31 26.22 16.37
C THR A 140 -13.70 25.80 15.90
N ALA A 141 -13.78 25.03 14.80
CA ALA A 141 -15.05 24.55 14.28
C ALA A 141 -15.77 23.58 15.24
N ILE A 142 -15.02 22.69 15.91
CA ILE A 142 -15.57 21.79 16.94
C ILE A 142 -16.13 22.60 18.12
N ASP A 143 -15.39 23.61 18.61
CA ASP A 143 -15.83 24.46 19.72
C ASP A 143 -17.09 25.25 19.36
N GLU A 144 -17.14 25.86 18.17
CA GLU A 144 -18.32 26.59 17.70
C GLU A 144 -19.56 25.69 17.53
N MET A 145 -19.39 24.48 16.98
CA MET A 145 -20.48 23.50 16.87
C MET A 145 -20.97 23.05 18.26
N ARG A 146 -20.06 22.88 19.22
CA ARG A 146 -20.40 22.54 20.61
C ARG A 146 -21.16 23.67 21.30
N ASP A 147 -20.72 24.92 21.13
CA ASP A 147 -21.40 26.11 21.67
C ASP A 147 -22.82 26.26 21.09
N ALA A 148 -22.98 25.93 19.81
CA ALA A 148 -24.27 25.86 19.13
C ALA A 148 -25.11 24.61 19.50
N LYS A 149 -24.59 23.71 20.35
CA LYS A 149 -25.24 22.48 20.82
C LYS A 149 -25.54 21.48 19.70
N VAL A 150 -24.68 21.40 18.70
CA VAL A 150 -24.73 20.36 17.66
C VAL A 150 -24.10 19.08 18.19
N ALA A 151 -24.77 17.94 17.99
CA ALA A 151 -24.28 16.59 18.31
C ALA A 151 -23.66 16.44 19.71
N THR A 152 -24.33 16.95 20.74
CA THR A 152 -23.85 16.95 22.13
C THR A 152 -23.70 15.55 22.74
N ASP A 153 -24.23 14.53 22.08
CA ASP A 153 -24.18 13.11 22.43
C ASP A 153 -23.01 12.36 21.77
N VAL A 154 -22.26 13.01 20.87
CA VAL A 154 -21.09 12.47 20.20
C VAL A 154 -19.81 13.12 20.73
N ASP A 155 -18.87 12.30 21.19
CA ASP A 155 -17.54 12.74 21.61
C ASP A 155 -16.67 12.98 20.37
N ILE A 156 -16.38 14.25 20.06
CA ILE A 156 -15.51 14.66 18.95
C ILE A 156 -14.14 15.05 19.51
N SER A 157 -13.10 14.34 19.07
CA SER A 157 -11.71 14.55 19.53
C SER A 157 -10.74 14.63 18.36
N VAL A 158 -9.59 15.28 18.58
CA VAL A 158 -8.49 15.38 17.62
C VAL A 158 -7.29 14.61 18.16
N VAL A 159 -6.70 13.74 17.34
CA VAL A 159 -5.42 13.06 17.60
C VAL A 159 -4.37 13.64 16.67
N GLU A 160 -3.31 14.18 17.26
CA GLU A 160 -2.13 14.65 16.55
C GLU A 160 -1.12 13.50 16.44
N GLY A 161 -0.69 13.20 15.23
CA GLY A 161 0.27 12.14 14.94
C GLY A 161 1.53 12.61 14.21
N PRO A 162 2.45 11.67 13.92
CA PRO A 162 3.75 11.97 13.32
C PRO A 162 3.63 12.35 11.84
N ASP A 163 4.68 12.98 11.31
CA ASP A 163 4.73 13.43 9.90
C ASP A 163 5.03 12.33 8.88
N SER A 164 5.26 11.10 9.33
CA SER A 164 5.49 9.92 8.50
C SER A 164 4.37 9.71 7.48
N TYR A 165 4.70 9.24 6.28
CA TYR A 165 3.72 8.89 5.25
C TYR A 165 2.73 7.82 5.73
N LEU A 166 3.23 6.79 6.43
CA LEU A 166 2.41 5.66 6.90
C LEU A 166 1.35 6.01 7.94
N PHE A 167 1.39 7.20 8.56
CA PHE A 167 0.30 7.63 9.42
C PHE A 167 -1.02 7.81 8.64
N GLY A 168 -0.95 8.13 7.34
CA GLY A 168 -2.12 8.19 6.46
C GLY A 168 -2.66 6.82 6.02
N GLU A 169 -1.92 5.73 6.25
CA GLU A 169 -2.38 4.37 5.98
C GLU A 169 -3.50 3.99 6.96
N GLU A 170 -4.57 3.37 6.48
CA GLU A 170 -5.80 3.20 7.26
C GLU A 170 -5.60 2.48 8.59
N THR A 171 -4.80 1.41 8.64
CA THR A 171 -4.56 0.66 9.89
C THR A 171 -3.42 1.24 10.72
N GLY A 172 -2.40 1.84 10.09
CA GLY A 172 -1.36 2.61 10.76
C GLY A 172 -1.93 3.84 11.50
N LEU A 173 -2.93 4.50 10.91
CA LEU A 173 -3.71 5.57 11.53
C LEU A 173 -4.34 5.11 12.85
N LEU A 174 -4.95 3.92 12.86
CA LEU A 174 -5.58 3.36 14.07
C LEU A 174 -4.55 3.03 15.15
N GLU A 175 -3.36 2.56 14.78
CA GLU A 175 -2.26 2.36 15.73
C GLU A 175 -1.84 3.67 16.41
N VAL A 176 -1.72 4.75 15.65
CA VAL A 176 -1.40 6.08 16.22
C VAL A 176 -2.51 6.58 17.13
N ILE A 177 -3.79 6.36 16.77
CA ILE A 177 -4.91 6.67 17.67
C ILE A 177 -4.85 5.85 18.96
N ASP A 178 -4.31 4.63 18.92
CA ASP A 178 -4.04 3.81 20.10
C ASP A 178 -2.74 4.20 20.85
N GLY A 179 -2.05 5.26 20.41
CA GLY A 179 -0.81 5.76 21.01
C GLY A 179 0.44 4.98 20.62
N ARG A 180 0.39 4.18 19.55
CA ARG A 180 1.48 3.34 19.04
C ARG A 180 2.09 3.95 17.78
N GLY A 181 3.22 3.41 17.31
CA GLY A 181 3.83 3.80 16.02
C GLY A 181 2.89 3.54 14.84
N PRO A 182 3.01 4.28 13.71
CA PRO A 182 2.19 4.11 12.51
C PRO A 182 2.58 2.84 11.73
N PHE A 183 2.44 1.69 12.37
CA PHE A 183 2.88 0.38 11.91
C PHE A 183 1.67 -0.51 11.58
N PRO A 184 1.27 -0.59 10.30
CA PRO A 184 0.03 -1.23 9.87
C PRO A 184 -0.27 -2.60 10.50
N ARG A 185 -1.57 -2.84 10.70
CA ARG A 185 -2.13 -4.09 11.21
C ARG A 185 -2.47 -4.99 10.03
N ILE A 186 -2.35 -6.31 10.22
CA ILE A 186 -2.89 -7.27 9.25
C ILE A 186 -4.43 -7.31 9.31
N ALA A 187 -5.00 -7.13 10.50
CA ALA A 187 -6.44 -7.18 10.70
C ALA A 187 -7.12 -5.92 10.12
N PRO A 188 -8.22 -6.08 9.35
CA PRO A 188 -8.92 -4.95 8.78
C PRO A 188 -9.71 -4.16 9.86
N PRO A 189 -9.95 -2.85 9.66
CA PRO A 189 -10.58 -1.97 10.65
C PRO A 189 -11.97 -2.39 11.14
N TYR A 190 -12.75 -3.05 10.29
CA TYR A 190 -14.09 -3.52 10.65
C TYR A 190 -14.06 -4.74 11.58
N ARG A 191 -12.91 -5.44 11.68
CA ARG A 191 -12.70 -6.53 12.65
C ARG A 191 -11.98 -6.03 13.90
N ARG A 192 -10.98 -5.14 13.72
CA ARG A 192 -10.14 -4.62 14.81
C ARG A 192 -9.84 -3.14 14.63
N GLY A 193 -10.70 -2.30 15.21
CA GLY A 193 -10.63 -0.84 15.24
C GLY A 193 -9.79 -0.30 16.41
N ILE A 194 -10.27 0.74 17.08
CA ILE A 194 -9.53 1.43 18.15
C ILE A 194 -9.62 0.64 19.47
N GLU A 195 -8.51 0.52 20.20
CA GLU A 195 -8.40 -0.20 21.47
C GLU A 195 -8.10 0.77 22.64
N PRO A 196 -9.10 1.50 23.14
CA PRO A 196 -8.86 2.53 24.15
C PRO A 196 -8.34 1.98 25.49
N GLU A 197 -8.70 0.74 25.85
CA GLU A 197 -8.38 0.13 27.16
C GLU A 197 -6.96 -0.48 27.24
N HIS A 198 -6.31 -0.72 26.10
CA HIS A 198 -4.96 -1.28 26.02
C HIS A 198 -3.91 -0.25 25.61
N ARG A 199 -4.24 1.04 25.71
CA ARG A 199 -3.26 2.12 25.56
C ARG A 199 -2.09 1.84 26.51
N ASN A 200 -0.98 1.47 25.91
CA ASN A 200 0.34 1.59 26.52
C ASN A 200 0.60 0.51 27.62
N THR A 201 -0.15 -0.62 27.60
CA THR A 201 0.09 -1.82 28.45
C THR A 201 0.74 -2.96 27.65
N GLU A 202 2.08 -2.98 27.61
CA GLU A 202 2.98 -4.12 27.28
C GLU A 202 2.75 -4.97 26.00
N ARG A 203 1.85 -4.59 25.09
CA ARG A 203 1.69 -5.21 23.77
C ARG A 203 1.92 -4.18 22.67
N ASN A 204 3.15 -3.67 22.64
CA ASN A 204 3.56 -2.71 21.63
C ASN A 204 3.81 -3.46 20.31
N MET A 205 3.00 -3.09 19.31
CA MET A 205 3.06 -3.40 17.88
C MET A 205 2.07 -4.47 17.38
N ALA A 206 1.43 -4.14 16.26
CA ALA A 206 0.56 -5.00 15.47
C ALA A 206 1.26 -6.25 14.86
N SER A 207 2.54 -6.47 15.17
CA SER A 207 3.33 -7.63 14.74
C SER A 207 2.98 -8.92 15.49
N GLY A 208 2.38 -8.83 16.69
CA GLY A 208 1.97 -10.00 17.51
C GLY A 208 0.47 -10.34 17.48
N VAL A 209 -0.30 -9.71 16.58
CA VAL A 209 -1.77 -9.78 16.58
C VAL A 209 -2.24 -10.98 15.75
N GLN A 210 -2.94 -11.92 16.41
CA GLN A 210 -3.66 -13.00 15.73
C GLN A 210 -4.85 -12.43 14.92
N LEU A 211 -5.18 -13.06 13.79
CA LEU A 211 -6.37 -12.68 13.02
C LEU A 211 -7.63 -12.84 13.89
N ALA A 212 -8.50 -11.83 13.86
CA ALA A 212 -9.80 -11.89 14.52
C ALA A 212 -10.62 -13.10 13.98
N THR A 213 -11.21 -13.86 14.90
CA THR A 213 -12.05 -15.04 14.60
C THR A 213 -13.38 -14.61 13.97
N GLU A 214 -13.99 -15.49 13.16
CA GLU A 214 -15.23 -15.19 12.42
C GLU A 214 -16.48 -14.91 13.28
N SER A 215 -16.46 -15.29 14.57
CA SER A 215 -17.53 -14.98 15.52
C SER A 215 -17.24 -13.68 16.28
N GLY A 216 -18.23 -12.78 16.34
CA GLY A 216 -18.18 -11.43 16.89
C GLY A 216 -17.11 -11.22 17.96
N SER A 217 -16.19 -10.31 17.68
CA SER A 217 -15.01 -10.02 18.50
C SER A 217 -15.36 -9.13 19.69
N ALA A 218 -14.60 -9.25 20.78
CA ALA A 218 -14.57 -8.20 21.80
C ALA A 218 -14.01 -6.87 21.25
N GLU A 219 -13.20 -6.96 20.19
CA GLU A 219 -12.55 -5.81 19.57
C GLU A 219 -13.56 -4.90 18.87
N SER A 220 -13.51 -3.60 19.18
CA SER A 220 -14.39 -2.59 18.57
C SER A 220 -14.03 -2.37 17.11
N PRO A 221 -14.99 -2.27 16.18
CA PRO A 221 -14.74 -1.81 14.82
C PRO A 221 -14.32 -0.33 14.78
N ALA A 222 -13.65 0.04 13.69
CA ALA A 222 -13.45 1.44 13.31
C ALA A 222 -13.94 1.67 11.87
N LEU A 223 -14.64 2.78 11.67
CA LEU A 223 -14.99 3.30 10.36
C LEU A 223 -14.09 4.47 10.02
N ALA A 224 -12.98 4.20 9.30
CA ALA A 224 -12.09 5.25 8.82
C ALA A 224 -12.53 5.77 7.45
N ASN A 225 -12.69 7.08 7.30
CA ASN A 225 -12.98 7.73 6.03
C ASN A 225 -12.08 8.94 5.80
N ASN A 226 -11.69 9.15 4.55
CA ASN A 226 -10.95 10.33 4.13
C ASN A 226 -11.82 11.60 4.20
N VAL A 227 -11.18 12.74 4.49
CA VAL A 227 -11.79 14.07 4.61
C VAL A 227 -12.75 14.41 3.47
N GLU A 228 -12.30 14.32 2.21
CA GLU A 228 -13.15 14.63 1.04
C GLU A 228 -14.34 13.67 0.92
N THR A 229 -14.18 12.41 1.33
CA THR A 229 -15.27 11.42 1.30
C THR A 229 -16.42 11.85 2.23
N LEU A 230 -16.09 12.32 3.44
CA LEU A 230 -17.08 12.77 4.41
C LEU A 230 -17.74 14.10 3.97
N ALA A 231 -16.98 14.99 3.34
CA ALA A 231 -17.57 16.20 2.76
C ALA A 231 -18.61 15.89 1.66
N HIS A 232 -18.37 14.87 0.83
CA HIS A 232 -19.37 14.41 -0.14
C HIS A 232 -20.60 13.81 0.52
N VAL A 233 -20.43 13.02 1.60
CA VAL A 233 -21.57 12.46 2.35
C VAL A 233 -22.52 13.58 2.78
N THR A 234 -22.01 14.67 3.36
CA THR A 234 -22.82 15.83 3.75
C THR A 234 -23.69 16.34 2.60
N GLN A 235 -23.09 16.53 1.42
CA GLN A 235 -23.78 17.05 0.25
C GLN A 235 -24.75 16.05 -0.38
N ILE A 236 -24.43 14.76 -0.36
CA ILE A 236 -25.32 13.68 -0.84
C ILE A 236 -26.59 13.66 0.01
N LEU A 237 -26.48 13.72 1.34
CA LEU A 237 -27.65 13.69 2.21
C LEU A 237 -28.47 14.98 2.11
N ALA A 238 -27.82 16.12 1.92
CA ALA A 238 -28.51 17.41 1.79
C ALA A 238 -29.31 17.53 0.47
N ASN A 239 -28.78 17.02 -0.64
CA ASN A 239 -29.33 17.26 -1.99
C ASN A 239 -29.92 16.01 -2.67
N GLY A 240 -29.66 14.83 -2.12
CA GLY A 240 -30.12 13.56 -2.65
C GLY A 240 -29.14 12.87 -3.61
N VAL A 241 -29.40 11.58 -3.83
CA VAL A 241 -28.62 10.67 -4.68
C VAL A 241 -28.55 11.14 -6.13
N ASP A 242 -29.69 11.54 -6.69
CA ASP A 242 -29.78 11.97 -8.09
C ASP A 242 -28.89 13.19 -8.34
N TRP A 243 -28.91 14.19 -7.45
CA TRP A 243 -28.06 15.37 -7.53
C TRP A 243 -26.57 15.03 -7.56
N PHE A 244 -26.13 14.05 -6.76
CA PHE A 244 -24.73 13.62 -6.76
C PHE A 244 -24.35 12.98 -8.10
N ARG A 245 -25.24 12.14 -8.64
CA ARG A 245 -25.07 11.41 -9.91
C ARG A 245 -25.29 12.26 -11.16
N GLU A 246 -25.77 13.50 -11.04
CA GLU A 246 -25.85 14.46 -12.16
C GLU A 246 -24.47 14.79 -12.76
N LEU A 247 -23.40 14.66 -11.97
CA LEU A 247 -22.02 14.81 -12.41
C LEU A 247 -21.30 13.47 -12.35
N GLY A 248 -20.20 13.37 -13.11
CA GLY A 248 -19.40 12.17 -13.19
C GLY A 248 -19.86 11.21 -14.29
N THR A 249 -19.30 10.01 -14.27
CA THR A 249 -19.70 8.90 -15.13
C THR A 249 -20.70 7.98 -14.41
N GLU A 250 -21.25 6.99 -15.11
CA GLU A 250 -22.16 6.02 -14.51
C GLU A 250 -21.48 5.22 -13.37
N ASP A 251 -20.22 4.83 -13.60
CA ASP A 251 -19.38 4.01 -12.70
C ASP A 251 -18.56 4.85 -11.69
N SER A 252 -18.27 6.10 -12.04
CA SER A 252 -17.57 7.08 -11.20
C SER A 252 -18.41 8.36 -11.07
N PRO A 253 -19.50 8.35 -10.29
CA PRO A 253 -20.36 9.52 -10.11
C PRO A 253 -19.72 10.58 -9.20
N GLY A 254 -20.24 11.80 -9.33
CA GLY A 254 -19.90 12.97 -8.55
C GLY A 254 -18.64 13.69 -9.03
N THR A 255 -18.01 14.39 -8.09
CA THR A 255 -16.82 15.20 -8.29
C THR A 255 -15.63 14.65 -7.50
N PHE A 256 -14.44 15.17 -7.77
CA PHE A 256 -13.21 14.93 -7.03
C PHE A 256 -12.41 16.22 -6.89
N ILE A 257 -11.60 16.32 -5.83
CA ILE A 257 -10.67 17.44 -5.67
C ILE A 257 -9.29 17.02 -6.19
N ALA A 258 -8.77 17.76 -7.17
CA ALA A 258 -7.45 17.57 -7.74
C ALA A 258 -6.45 18.56 -7.13
N THR A 259 -5.20 18.12 -6.97
CA THR A 259 -4.04 19.01 -6.81
C THR A 259 -3.18 18.89 -8.07
N VAL A 260 -2.63 19.99 -8.59
CA VAL A 260 -1.64 19.97 -9.68
C VAL A 260 -0.39 20.71 -9.21
N SER A 261 0.78 20.12 -9.44
CA SER A 261 2.09 20.71 -9.15
C SER A 261 3.17 20.07 -10.04
N GLY A 262 4.45 20.40 -9.81
CA GLY A 262 5.60 19.94 -10.61
C GLY A 262 6.11 21.04 -11.54
N ASP A 263 6.47 20.69 -12.78
CA ASP A 263 7.02 21.59 -13.80
C ASP A 263 5.94 22.51 -14.43
N THR A 264 4.81 22.69 -13.74
CA THR A 264 3.72 23.60 -14.12
C THR A 264 4.02 25.02 -13.69
N PRO A 265 3.63 26.06 -14.46
CA PRO A 265 3.84 27.44 -14.04
C PRO A 265 2.99 27.85 -12.84
N ARG A 266 1.94 27.07 -12.49
CA ARG A 266 1.10 27.29 -11.31
C ARG A 266 0.77 25.97 -10.64
N ALA A 267 1.00 25.87 -9.34
CA ALA A 267 0.43 24.85 -8.51
C ALA A 267 -0.96 25.27 -8.01
N GLY A 268 -1.87 24.33 -7.84
CA GLY A 268 -3.22 24.66 -7.39
C GLY A 268 -4.06 23.46 -6.97
N VAL A 269 -5.19 23.77 -6.33
CA VAL A 269 -6.19 22.79 -5.90
C VAL A 269 -7.54 23.22 -6.46
N GLY A 270 -8.29 22.28 -7.02
CA GLY A 270 -9.62 22.56 -7.60
C GLY A 270 -10.50 21.33 -7.65
N GLU A 271 -11.81 21.55 -7.69
CA GLU A 271 -12.79 20.47 -7.75
C GLU A 271 -13.32 20.28 -9.18
N PHE A 272 -13.38 19.04 -9.65
CA PHE A 272 -13.78 18.69 -11.01
C PHE A 272 -14.83 17.58 -11.03
N PRO A 273 -15.76 17.56 -12.00
CA PRO A 273 -16.58 16.40 -12.28
C PRO A 273 -15.70 15.19 -12.64
N MET A 274 -16.03 14.00 -12.13
CA MET A 274 -15.38 12.78 -12.61
C MET A 274 -15.55 12.64 -14.13
N GLY A 275 -14.53 12.11 -14.81
CA GLY A 275 -14.54 11.91 -16.26
C GLY A 275 -14.11 13.11 -17.11
N VAL A 276 -13.77 14.27 -16.51
CA VAL A 276 -12.97 15.28 -17.23
C VAL A 276 -11.61 14.70 -17.61
N SER A 277 -11.01 15.11 -18.73
CA SER A 277 -9.68 14.59 -19.10
C SER A 277 -8.60 15.10 -18.17
N LEU A 278 -7.53 14.31 -17.99
CA LEU A 278 -6.36 14.74 -17.23
C LEU A 278 -5.75 16.04 -17.80
N GLN A 279 -5.73 16.16 -19.13
CA GLN A 279 -5.31 17.39 -19.81
C GLN A 279 -6.13 18.60 -19.35
N ALA A 280 -7.45 18.47 -19.22
CA ALA A 280 -8.31 19.57 -18.79
C ALA A 280 -8.03 19.99 -17.34
N VAL A 281 -7.72 19.04 -16.45
CA VAL A 281 -7.32 19.33 -15.06
C VAL A 281 -5.98 20.06 -15.03
N ILE A 282 -4.99 19.59 -15.80
CA ILE A 282 -3.66 20.22 -15.90
C ILE A 282 -3.79 21.63 -16.49
N ASP A 283 -4.59 21.82 -17.54
CA ASP A 283 -4.75 23.13 -18.18
C ASP A 283 -5.41 24.15 -17.24
N ASP A 284 -6.41 23.74 -16.45
CA ASP A 284 -7.17 24.63 -15.56
C ASP A 284 -6.34 25.06 -14.34
N LEU A 285 -5.68 24.09 -13.67
CA LEU A 285 -4.86 24.34 -12.47
C LEU A 285 -3.41 24.71 -12.82
N GLY A 286 -2.74 23.84 -13.58
CA GLY A 286 -1.33 23.96 -13.95
C GLY A 286 -1.06 25.08 -14.95
N GLY A 287 -1.93 25.21 -15.95
CA GLY A 287 -1.67 26.07 -17.12
C GLY A 287 -0.75 25.40 -18.15
N PRO A 288 -0.46 26.09 -19.27
CA PRO A 288 0.42 25.56 -20.30
C PRO A 288 1.89 25.54 -19.83
N PRO A 289 2.75 24.68 -20.40
CA PRO A 289 4.18 24.68 -20.11
C PRO A 289 4.81 26.04 -20.45
N THR A 290 5.95 26.34 -19.82
CA THR A 290 6.71 27.57 -20.09
C THR A 290 7.17 27.65 -21.55
N GLU A 291 7.40 28.87 -22.07
CA GLU A 291 7.75 29.07 -23.49
C GLU A 291 8.97 28.20 -23.86
N GLN A 292 8.78 27.27 -24.82
CA GLN A 292 9.74 26.30 -25.39
C GLN A 292 9.67 24.86 -24.86
N HIS A 293 8.87 24.57 -23.85
CA HIS A 293 8.76 23.22 -23.26
C HIS A 293 7.42 22.54 -23.56
N ARG A 294 7.37 21.22 -23.38
CA ARG A 294 6.13 20.44 -23.44
C ARG A 294 6.04 19.46 -22.27
N TYR A 295 4.83 19.25 -21.76
CA TYR A 295 4.60 18.16 -20.81
C TYR A 295 4.83 16.80 -21.47
N VAL A 296 5.46 15.89 -20.74
CA VAL A 296 5.82 14.55 -21.22
C VAL A 296 5.22 13.45 -20.35
N ALA A 297 4.96 13.71 -19.08
CA ALA A 297 4.33 12.75 -18.17
C ALA A 297 3.67 13.45 -16.98
N ALA A 298 2.75 12.75 -16.32
CA ALA A 298 2.24 13.10 -15.02
C ALA A 298 2.14 11.85 -14.14
N VAL A 299 2.16 12.02 -12.82
CA VAL A 299 1.96 10.94 -11.85
C VAL A 299 0.83 11.33 -10.91
N SER A 300 -0.12 10.42 -10.68
CA SER A 300 -1.16 10.62 -9.67
C SER A 300 -0.68 10.09 -8.33
N GLY A 301 -0.26 10.98 -7.45
CA GLY A 301 0.39 10.68 -6.19
C GLY A 301 1.74 9.98 -6.39
N THR A 302 2.18 9.22 -5.40
CA THR A 302 3.34 8.32 -5.50
C THR A 302 2.94 6.85 -5.53
N ALA A 303 1.65 6.57 -5.49
CA ALA A 303 1.10 5.23 -5.43
C ALA A 303 0.90 4.56 -6.80
N ASN A 304 1.04 5.29 -7.90
CA ASN A 304 0.62 4.83 -9.24
C ASN A 304 1.73 4.98 -10.29
N ALA A 305 1.69 4.13 -11.32
CA ALA A 305 2.55 4.26 -12.49
C ALA A 305 2.30 5.59 -13.24
N MET A 306 3.33 6.08 -13.94
CA MET A 306 3.28 7.34 -14.69
C MET A 306 2.31 7.28 -15.86
N VAL A 307 1.63 8.40 -16.12
CA VAL A 307 0.79 8.62 -17.30
C VAL A 307 1.61 9.42 -18.31
N PRO A 308 1.93 8.89 -19.50
CA PRO A 308 2.62 9.66 -20.54
C PRO A 308 1.68 10.72 -21.13
N ALA A 309 2.23 11.84 -21.61
CA ALA A 309 1.45 12.94 -22.19
C ALA A 309 0.53 12.52 -23.34
N ALA A 310 0.91 11.47 -24.09
CA ALA A 310 0.07 10.88 -25.14
C ALA A 310 -1.26 10.28 -24.62
N ALA A 311 -1.37 10.07 -23.31
CA ALA A 311 -2.56 9.57 -22.63
C ALA A 311 -3.26 10.63 -21.76
N PHE A 312 -2.89 11.92 -21.84
CA PHE A 312 -3.54 12.97 -21.04
C PHE A 312 -5.01 13.24 -21.42
N ASP A 313 -5.45 12.81 -22.61
CA ASP A 313 -6.86 12.83 -22.98
C ASP A 313 -7.70 11.78 -22.23
N THR A 314 -7.08 10.90 -21.42
CA THR A 314 -7.78 9.90 -20.61
C THR A 314 -8.70 10.59 -19.59
N PRO A 315 -9.99 10.18 -19.51
CA PRO A 315 -10.89 10.64 -18.47
C PRO A 315 -10.36 10.32 -17.08
N VAL A 316 -10.45 11.28 -16.15
CA VAL A 316 -10.06 11.09 -14.76
C VAL A 316 -11.20 10.36 -14.03
N THR A 317 -11.11 9.03 -14.05
CA THR A 317 -11.97 8.09 -13.32
C THR A 317 -11.10 6.95 -12.78
N TYR A 318 -11.66 6.11 -11.90
CA TYR A 318 -10.92 4.96 -11.39
C TYR A 318 -10.69 3.89 -12.47
N GLU A 319 -11.67 3.68 -13.34
CA GLU A 319 -11.67 2.68 -14.40
C GLU A 319 -10.76 3.05 -15.57
N ASP A 320 -10.82 4.30 -16.04
CA ASP A 320 -10.07 4.74 -17.23
C ASP A 320 -8.57 4.85 -16.94
N LEU A 321 -8.18 5.40 -15.78
CA LEU A 321 -6.77 5.44 -15.38
C LEU A 321 -6.19 4.05 -15.12
N ARG A 322 -7.00 3.13 -14.58
CA ARG A 322 -6.59 1.72 -14.44
C ARG A 322 -6.42 1.04 -15.79
N ALA A 323 -7.27 1.35 -16.76
CA ALA A 323 -7.21 0.75 -18.10
C ALA A 323 -5.91 1.08 -18.84
N ILE A 324 -5.30 2.23 -18.56
CA ILE A 324 -3.98 2.60 -19.11
C ILE A 324 -2.79 2.13 -18.26
N GLY A 325 -3.05 1.36 -17.19
CA GLY A 325 -2.02 0.81 -16.31
C GLY A 325 -1.52 1.78 -15.23
N SER A 326 -2.27 2.84 -14.94
CA SER A 326 -2.04 3.76 -13.82
C SER A 326 -3.20 3.63 -12.81
N GLY A 327 -3.47 4.66 -12.03
CA GLY A 327 -4.59 4.73 -11.11
C GLY A 327 -4.89 6.17 -10.70
N LEU A 328 -6.11 6.40 -10.17
CA LEU A 328 -6.51 7.72 -9.73
C LEU A 328 -5.81 8.14 -8.43
N GLY A 329 -5.60 7.21 -7.50
CA GLY A 329 -5.02 7.55 -6.20
C GLY A 329 -5.80 8.66 -5.48
N SER A 330 -5.07 9.59 -4.90
CA SER A 330 -5.57 10.79 -4.20
C SER A 330 -5.85 11.98 -5.14
N ALA A 331 -5.68 11.83 -6.45
CA ALA A 331 -5.81 12.90 -7.46
C ALA A 331 -4.85 14.09 -7.26
N GLY A 332 -3.67 13.86 -6.66
CA GLY A 332 -2.55 14.80 -6.70
C GLY A 332 -1.66 14.55 -7.91
N PHE A 333 -1.71 15.40 -8.93
CA PHE A 333 -0.98 15.23 -10.19
C PHE A 333 0.34 16.00 -10.17
N LEU A 334 1.46 15.27 -10.11
CA LEU A 334 2.81 15.79 -10.36
C LEU A 334 3.07 15.76 -11.86
N VAL A 335 3.18 16.92 -12.51
CA VAL A 335 3.36 17.05 -13.96
C VAL A 335 4.82 17.37 -14.28
N PHE A 336 5.37 16.73 -15.32
CA PHE A 336 6.75 16.88 -15.74
C PHE A 336 6.87 17.30 -17.20
N ASP A 337 7.81 18.19 -17.50
CA ASP A 337 8.11 18.65 -18.85
C ASP A 337 9.33 17.95 -19.47
N ASP A 338 9.66 18.29 -20.72
CA ASP A 338 10.73 17.66 -21.47
C ASP A 338 12.16 18.03 -21.02
N THR A 339 12.30 18.82 -19.95
CA THR A 339 13.58 19.05 -19.27
C THR A 339 13.88 18.02 -18.19
N THR A 340 12.87 17.28 -17.73
CA THR A 340 12.99 16.32 -16.64
C THR A 340 13.24 14.90 -17.17
N ASP A 341 14.28 14.23 -16.64
CA ASP A 341 14.52 12.82 -16.94
C ASP A 341 13.52 11.94 -16.17
N LEU A 342 12.65 11.22 -16.90
CA LEU A 342 11.60 10.41 -16.28
C LEU A 342 12.13 9.18 -15.53
N VAL A 343 13.34 8.70 -15.82
CA VAL A 343 13.97 7.65 -15.00
C VAL A 343 14.41 8.24 -13.66
N ALA A 344 14.85 9.51 -13.66
CA ALA A 344 15.16 10.23 -12.42
C ALA A 344 13.90 10.51 -11.58
N VAL A 345 12.75 10.73 -12.21
CA VAL A 345 11.44 10.79 -11.51
C VAL A 345 11.12 9.44 -10.87
N ALA A 346 11.24 8.34 -11.62
CA ALA A 346 10.97 6.99 -11.10
C ALA A 346 11.89 6.66 -9.91
N ALA A 347 13.17 7.01 -10.00
CA ALA A 347 14.13 6.87 -8.92
C ALA A 347 13.76 7.71 -7.69
N GLY A 348 13.28 8.94 -7.88
CA GLY A 348 12.81 9.80 -6.80
C GLY A 348 11.62 9.22 -6.04
N ILE A 349 10.62 8.71 -6.77
CA ILE A 349 9.44 8.08 -6.18
C ILE A 349 9.83 6.78 -5.47
N ALA A 350 10.64 5.93 -6.11
CA ALA A 350 11.10 4.67 -5.53
C ALA A 350 11.93 4.89 -4.26
N HIS A 351 12.73 5.96 -4.22
CA HIS A 351 13.48 6.36 -3.04
C HIS A 351 12.56 6.83 -1.91
N PHE A 352 11.58 7.69 -2.22
CA PHE A 352 10.58 8.13 -1.25
C PHE A 352 9.86 6.93 -0.61
N LEU A 353 9.37 5.98 -1.41
CA LEU A 353 8.68 4.79 -0.90
C LEU A 353 9.62 3.89 -0.07
N ALA A 354 10.87 3.71 -0.50
CA ALA A 354 11.86 2.93 0.26
C ALA A 354 12.17 3.55 1.64
N VAL A 355 12.28 4.88 1.70
CA VAL A 355 12.47 5.63 2.95
C VAL A 355 11.22 5.56 3.83
N GLU A 356 10.02 5.68 3.25
CA GLU A 356 8.75 5.61 3.97
C GLU A 356 8.33 4.19 4.39
N SER A 357 9.07 3.15 4.00
CA SER A 357 8.82 1.78 4.46
C SER A 357 9.10 1.64 5.96
N CYS A 358 8.09 1.21 6.74
CA CYS A 358 8.21 0.99 8.18
C CYS A 358 9.13 -0.17 8.58
N GLY A 359 9.48 -1.07 7.66
CA GLY A 359 10.31 -2.23 7.98
C GLY A 359 9.58 -3.47 8.53
N GLN A 360 8.25 -3.45 8.68
CA GLN A 360 7.52 -4.65 9.16
C GLN A 360 7.55 -5.83 8.19
N CYS A 361 7.77 -5.57 6.90
CA CYS A 361 7.82 -6.59 5.85
C CYS A 361 9.21 -6.53 5.23
N GLN A 362 9.98 -7.61 5.34
CA GLN A 362 11.36 -7.64 4.82
C GLN A 362 11.43 -7.33 3.32
N PRO A 363 10.59 -7.92 2.44
CA PRO A 363 10.64 -7.60 1.00
C PRO A 363 10.42 -6.10 0.73
N CYS A 364 9.39 -5.52 1.34
CA CYS A 364 9.10 -4.09 1.20
C CYS A 364 10.27 -3.19 1.65
N LYS A 365 11.06 -3.62 2.64
CA LYS A 365 12.18 -2.83 3.17
C LYS A 365 13.44 -3.02 2.35
N ASP A 366 13.89 -4.27 2.22
CA ASP A 366 15.17 -4.61 1.60
C ASP A 366 15.09 -4.47 0.09
N ASP A 367 14.06 -5.05 -0.54
CA ASP A 367 13.90 -4.96 -1.99
C ASP A 367 13.59 -3.50 -2.38
N GLY A 368 12.82 -2.78 -1.57
CA GLY A 368 12.59 -1.35 -1.75
C GLY A 368 13.88 -0.52 -1.76
N ALA A 369 14.76 -0.75 -0.77
CA ALA A 369 16.07 -0.09 -0.69
C ALA A 369 17.00 -0.49 -1.84
N ALA A 370 17.00 -1.78 -2.22
CA ALA A 370 17.78 -2.28 -3.36
C ALA A 370 17.30 -1.69 -4.69
N ILE A 371 15.98 -1.58 -4.90
CA ILE A 371 15.36 -0.90 -6.05
C ILE A 371 15.85 0.55 -6.13
N SER A 372 15.77 1.31 -5.02
CA SER A 372 16.26 2.70 -4.97
C SER A 372 17.74 2.77 -5.36
N THR A 373 18.58 1.90 -4.80
CA THR A 373 20.02 1.86 -5.06
C THR A 373 20.35 1.51 -6.51
N HIS A 374 19.63 0.54 -7.10
CA HIS A 374 19.81 0.17 -8.49
C HIS A 374 19.40 1.29 -9.43
N LEU A 375 18.32 2.03 -9.11
CA LEU A 375 17.92 3.20 -9.87
C LEU A 375 18.98 4.31 -9.80
N ASP A 376 19.52 4.62 -8.61
CA ASP A 376 20.65 5.56 -8.47
C ASP A 376 21.88 5.11 -9.30
N THR A 377 22.19 3.81 -9.28
CA THR A 377 23.29 3.23 -10.07
C THR A 377 23.07 3.41 -11.58
N ILE A 378 21.84 3.25 -12.05
CA ILE A 378 21.47 3.47 -13.45
C ILE A 378 21.64 4.95 -13.81
N LEU A 379 21.17 5.88 -12.98
CA LEU A 379 21.28 7.31 -13.22
C LEU A 379 22.72 7.84 -13.21
N ALA A 380 23.62 7.15 -12.50
CA ALA A 380 25.06 7.40 -12.50
C ALA A 380 25.79 6.78 -13.72
N ASN A 381 25.07 6.15 -14.65
CA ASN A 381 25.62 5.40 -15.78
C ASN A 381 26.55 4.22 -15.38
N ASP A 382 26.50 3.78 -14.12
CA ASP A 382 27.23 2.62 -13.59
C ASP A 382 26.40 1.31 -13.68
N GLY A 383 25.18 1.42 -14.21
CA GLY A 383 24.27 0.30 -14.42
C GLY A 383 24.71 -0.67 -15.52
N SER A 384 24.16 -1.87 -15.50
CA SER A 384 24.38 -2.90 -16.52
C SER A 384 23.06 -3.58 -16.89
N PRO A 385 23.02 -4.41 -17.95
CA PRO A 385 21.85 -5.27 -18.21
C PRO A 385 21.48 -6.16 -17.01
N ARG A 386 22.46 -6.53 -16.15
CA ARG A 386 22.18 -7.26 -14.91
C ARG A 386 21.48 -6.39 -13.88
N THR A 387 21.81 -5.11 -13.79
CA THR A 387 21.12 -4.15 -12.92
C THR A 387 19.66 -4.02 -13.32
N LEU A 388 19.34 -3.95 -14.62
CA LEU A 388 17.96 -3.94 -15.11
C LEU A 388 17.22 -5.26 -14.83
N ALA A 389 17.89 -6.41 -14.97
CA ALA A 389 17.31 -7.70 -14.64
C ALA A 389 17.00 -7.82 -13.14
N ALA A 390 17.92 -7.37 -12.27
CA ALA A 390 17.70 -7.32 -10.82
C ALA A 390 16.54 -6.40 -10.46
N LEU A 391 16.48 -5.18 -11.03
CA LEU A 391 15.39 -4.23 -10.83
C LEU A 391 14.03 -4.84 -11.23
N SER A 392 13.96 -5.55 -12.36
CA SER A 392 12.76 -6.26 -12.78
C SER A 392 12.36 -7.37 -11.80
N SER A 393 13.32 -8.16 -11.31
CA SER A 393 13.06 -9.23 -10.35
C SER A 393 12.53 -8.67 -9.03
N LEU A 394 13.23 -7.71 -8.44
CA LEU A 394 12.84 -7.07 -7.18
C LEU A 394 11.48 -6.38 -7.29
N SER A 395 11.18 -5.75 -8.43
CA SER A 395 9.88 -5.12 -8.64
C SER A 395 8.71 -6.12 -8.57
N SER A 396 8.95 -7.40 -8.86
CA SER A 396 7.92 -8.45 -8.80
C SER A 396 7.76 -9.10 -7.42
N THR A 397 8.70 -8.89 -6.49
CA THR A 397 8.72 -9.52 -5.16
C THR A 397 8.57 -8.53 -4.01
N VAL A 398 8.77 -7.23 -4.24
CA VAL A 398 8.74 -6.19 -3.19
C VAL A 398 7.41 -6.10 -2.43
N SER A 399 6.33 -6.57 -3.04
CA SER A 399 4.99 -6.65 -2.43
C SER A 399 4.69 -7.98 -1.74
N ASP A 400 5.61 -8.94 -1.76
CA ASP A 400 5.35 -10.27 -1.20
C ASP A 400 5.17 -10.20 0.31
N GLY A 401 4.07 -10.78 0.79
CA GLY A 401 3.69 -10.72 2.21
C GLY A 401 3.43 -9.29 2.72
N ALA A 402 3.15 -8.33 1.83
CA ALA A 402 2.92 -6.95 2.21
C ALA A 402 1.73 -6.82 3.17
N ARG A 403 1.97 -6.19 4.32
CA ARG A 403 0.94 -5.88 5.34
C ARG A 403 0.08 -4.68 4.97
N CYS A 404 0.58 -3.80 4.10
CA CYS A 404 -0.12 -2.59 3.65
C CYS A 404 0.16 -2.32 2.17
N GLY A 405 -0.44 -1.26 1.62
CA GLY A 405 -0.33 -0.92 0.20
C GLY A 405 1.06 -0.48 -0.26
N LEU A 406 1.99 -0.10 0.63
CA LEU A 406 3.25 0.55 0.25
C LEU A 406 4.13 -0.34 -0.65
N GLY A 407 4.30 -1.63 -0.33
CA GLY A 407 5.08 -2.55 -1.17
C GLY A 407 4.49 -2.69 -2.57
N ARG A 408 3.14 -2.67 -2.68
CA ARG A 408 2.44 -2.70 -3.96
C ARG A 408 2.60 -1.40 -4.75
N GLN A 409 2.67 -0.25 -4.08
CA GLN A 409 2.98 1.03 -4.73
C GLN A 409 4.40 0.99 -5.34
N GLN A 410 5.37 0.41 -4.63
CA GLN A 410 6.73 0.25 -5.14
C GLN A 410 6.79 -0.66 -6.37
N GLU A 411 6.03 -1.77 -6.35
CA GLU A 411 5.82 -2.67 -7.50
C GLU A 411 5.24 -1.88 -8.69
N ASP A 412 4.09 -1.22 -8.50
CA ASP A 412 3.36 -0.51 -9.56
C ASP A 412 4.20 0.60 -10.21
N VAL A 413 4.91 1.41 -9.39
CA VAL A 413 5.78 2.49 -9.88
C VAL A 413 6.97 1.92 -10.65
N THR A 414 7.68 0.94 -10.09
CA THR A 414 8.93 0.44 -10.67
C THR A 414 8.66 -0.37 -11.93
N ALA A 415 7.70 -1.30 -11.88
CA ALA A 415 7.30 -2.10 -13.04
C ALA A 415 6.68 -1.23 -14.13
N GLY A 416 5.88 -0.24 -13.76
CA GLY A 416 5.31 0.75 -14.66
C GLY A 416 6.39 1.55 -15.40
N ALA A 417 7.37 2.07 -14.66
CA ALA A 417 8.50 2.80 -15.24
C ALA A 417 9.34 1.90 -16.17
N LEU A 418 9.70 0.68 -15.75
CA LEU A 418 10.45 -0.28 -16.58
C LEU A 418 9.73 -0.60 -17.90
N LYS A 419 8.40 -0.67 -17.87
CA LYS A 419 7.59 -0.92 -19.06
C LYS A 419 7.49 0.30 -19.97
N LEU A 420 7.27 1.49 -19.39
CA LEU A 420 7.05 2.73 -20.13
C LEU A 420 8.35 3.31 -20.71
N LEU A 421 9.43 3.28 -19.93
CA LEU A 421 10.69 4.00 -20.18
C LEU A 421 11.82 3.08 -20.66
N ARG A 422 11.48 1.99 -21.36
CA ARG A 422 12.45 0.95 -21.79
C ARG A 422 13.64 1.54 -22.55
N THR A 423 13.40 2.55 -23.38
CA THR A 423 14.46 3.16 -24.20
C THR A 423 15.39 3.99 -23.33
N GLU A 424 14.83 4.77 -22.42
CA GLU A 424 15.51 5.66 -21.49
C GLU A 424 16.38 4.87 -20.50
N PHE A 425 15.84 3.78 -19.94
CA PHE A 425 16.61 2.85 -19.09
C PHE A 425 17.80 2.26 -19.82
N ARG A 426 17.61 1.81 -21.06
CA ARG A 426 18.70 1.29 -21.89
C ARG A 426 19.74 2.36 -22.21
N GLU A 427 19.31 3.59 -22.46
CA GLU A 427 20.20 4.71 -22.76
C GLU A 427 21.09 5.11 -21.59
N HIS A 428 20.56 5.10 -20.36
CA HIS A 428 21.36 5.27 -19.14
C HIS A 428 22.39 4.13 -18.98
N VAL A 429 21.97 2.88 -19.10
CA VAL A 429 22.87 1.71 -19.00
C VAL A 429 23.96 1.68 -20.09
N GLU A 430 23.69 2.22 -21.28
CA GLU A 430 24.66 2.32 -22.37
C GLU A 430 25.53 3.59 -22.29
N GLY A 431 25.34 4.45 -21.28
CA GLY A 431 26.03 5.74 -21.15
C GLY A 431 25.71 6.73 -22.27
N ARG A 432 24.54 6.59 -22.90
CA ARG A 432 24.04 7.50 -23.96
C ARG A 432 23.26 8.69 -23.41
N ARG A 433 22.91 8.68 -22.13
CA ARG A 433 22.35 9.81 -21.39
C ARG A 433 23.38 10.39 -20.44
N ALA A 434 23.23 11.67 -20.11
CA ALA A 434 24.06 12.30 -19.11
C ALA A 434 23.73 11.74 -17.72
N GLU A 435 24.73 11.71 -16.85
CA GLU A 435 24.50 11.43 -15.43
C GLU A 435 23.56 12.47 -14.85
N VAL A 436 22.57 12.01 -14.10
CA VAL A 436 21.58 12.87 -13.43
C VAL A 436 21.36 12.36 -12.01
N GLN A 437 20.91 13.23 -11.12
CA GLN A 437 20.46 12.82 -9.79
C GLN A 437 18.97 12.50 -9.83
N ARG A 438 18.50 11.66 -8.91
CA ARG A 438 17.06 11.43 -8.73
C ARG A 438 16.32 12.74 -8.48
N VAL A 439 15.09 12.84 -8.97
CA VAL A 439 14.22 13.99 -8.68
C VAL A 439 13.82 13.95 -7.21
N PHE A 440 13.83 15.10 -6.55
CA PHE A 440 13.38 15.20 -5.17
C PHE A 440 11.85 15.08 -5.09
N ILE A 441 11.37 14.00 -4.48
CA ILE A 441 9.95 13.73 -4.27
C ILE A 441 9.64 13.83 -2.78
N ALA A 442 8.75 14.74 -2.42
CA ALA A 442 8.37 15.00 -1.03
C ALA A 442 6.92 15.51 -0.93
N PRO A 443 6.27 15.37 0.24
CA PRO A 443 4.96 15.95 0.49
C PRO A 443 4.96 17.48 0.30
N ILE A 444 3.80 18.02 -0.06
CA ILE A 444 3.60 19.48 -0.14
C ILE A 444 3.41 20.03 1.28
N ALA A 445 4.33 20.88 1.72
CA ALA A 445 4.26 21.59 2.99
C ALA A 445 3.20 22.71 2.95
N ASP A 446 3.12 23.48 1.87
CA ASP A 446 2.08 24.49 1.64
C ASP A 446 1.96 24.82 0.15
N ILE A 447 0.83 25.42 -0.27
CA ILE A 447 0.70 26.07 -1.58
C ILE A 447 0.57 27.57 -1.34
N ALA A 448 1.59 28.33 -1.77
CA ALA A 448 1.70 29.76 -1.54
C ALA A 448 1.56 30.52 -2.87
N GLY A 449 0.34 31.00 -3.15
CA GLY A 449 0.04 31.60 -4.45
C GLY A 449 0.04 30.52 -5.53
N ASP A 450 0.92 30.65 -6.52
CA ASP A 450 1.06 29.72 -7.65
C ASP A 450 2.19 28.69 -7.43
N GLU A 451 2.79 28.62 -6.23
CA GLU A 451 3.94 27.73 -5.96
C GLU A 451 3.60 26.65 -4.91
N ALA A 452 3.97 25.40 -5.21
CA ALA A 452 3.95 24.31 -4.24
C ALA A 452 5.29 24.27 -3.47
N LEU A 453 5.23 24.50 -2.17
CA LEU A 453 6.38 24.40 -1.27
C LEU A 453 6.48 22.95 -0.79
N LEU A 454 7.57 22.28 -1.11
CA LEU A 454 7.83 20.89 -0.68
C LEU A 454 8.41 20.85 0.73
N ASP A 455 8.13 19.78 1.46
CA ASP A 455 8.70 19.55 2.80
C ASP A 455 10.19 19.21 2.73
N GLY A 456 11.03 20.20 2.98
CA GLY A 456 12.49 20.07 2.91
C GLY A 456 13.09 19.07 3.91
N ARG A 457 12.35 18.67 4.96
CA ARG A 457 12.81 17.64 5.93
C ARG A 457 12.89 16.25 5.31
N TYR A 458 12.31 16.04 4.13
CA TYR A 458 12.47 14.77 3.42
C TYR A 458 13.83 14.65 2.74
N ALA A 459 14.58 15.75 2.59
CA ALA A 459 15.91 15.71 1.98
C ALA A 459 16.96 15.05 2.87
N ASP A 460 16.78 15.09 4.19
CA ASP A 460 17.67 14.52 5.20
C ASP A 460 17.02 13.36 5.98
N LYS A 461 15.89 12.84 5.50
CA LYS A 461 15.20 11.71 6.11
C LYS A 461 15.91 10.40 5.75
N ASN A 462 16.31 9.65 6.77
CA ASN A 462 16.97 8.35 6.62
C ASN A 462 15.94 7.21 6.53
N PRO A 463 16.32 6.03 5.99
CA PRO A 463 15.47 4.84 5.95
C PRO A 463 14.94 4.37 7.31
N ASP A 464 15.60 4.70 8.42
CA ASP A 464 15.15 4.43 9.78
C ASP A 464 14.12 5.46 10.32
N TRP A 465 13.73 6.44 9.48
CA TRP A 465 12.90 7.62 9.78
C TRP A 465 13.54 8.64 10.74
N SER A 466 14.86 8.57 10.96
CA SER A 466 15.58 9.68 11.57
C SER A 466 15.77 10.81 10.56
N HIS A 467 16.02 12.02 11.07
CA HIS A 467 16.33 13.19 10.25
C HIS A 467 17.74 13.67 10.58
N GLY A 468 18.54 13.91 9.54
CA GLY A 468 19.95 14.24 9.65
C GLY A 468 20.78 13.09 10.24
N GLY A 469 22.08 13.35 10.44
CA GLY A 469 22.99 12.34 10.99
C GLY A 469 23.31 11.20 10.01
N VAL A 470 23.86 10.10 10.53
CA VAL A 470 24.15 8.89 9.76
C VAL A 470 23.01 7.90 10.02
N ASP A 471 22.51 7.28 8.96
CA ASP A 471 21.56 6.17 9.06
C ASP A 471 22.04 5.13 10.10
N SER A 472 21.19 4.81 11.06
CA SER A 472 21.52 3.82 12.09
C SER A 472 21.70 2.42 11.53
N GLY A 473 21.14 2.14 10.33
CA GLY A 473 21.06 0.81 9.75
C GLY A 473 19.92 -0.03 10.33
N GLU A 474 19.16 0.50 11.29
CA GLU A 474 17.96 -0.13 11.83
C GLU A 474 16.74 0.17 10.97
N THR A 475 15.77 -0.73 10.92
CA THR A 475 14.47 -0.39 10.32
C THR A 475 13.65 0.49 11.27
N PRO A 476 12.66 1.28 10.79
CA PRO A 476 11.83 2.07 11.69
C PRO A 476 11.13 1.23 12.77
N VAL A 477 10.69 0.01 12.43
CA VAL A 477 10.06 -0.91 13.39
C VAL A 477 11.05 -1.48 14.42
N ASP A 478 12.34 -1.58 14.10
CA ASP A 478 13.38 -2.00 15.05
C ASP A 478 13.80 -0.83 15.94
N ARG A 479 14.05 0.34 15.34
CA ARG A 479 14.48 1.56 16.04
C ARG A 479 13.42 2.09 16.98
N LEU A 480 12.17 2.17 16.51
CA LEU A 480 11.04 2.71 17.28
C LEU A 480 10.27 1.59 18.01
N ARG A 481 10.89 0.41 18.19
CA ARG A 481 10.25 -0.72 18.85
C ARG A 481 9.93 -0.37 20.29
N GLY A 482 8.65 -0.15 20.57
CA GLY A 482 8.19 0.20 21.91
C GLY A 482 8.28 1.69 22.23
N ASP A 483 8.78 2.50 21.31
CA ASP A 483 8.68 3.95 21.40
C ASP A 483 7.25 4.37 21.01
N SER A 484 6.56 5.03 21.94
CA SER A 484 5.36 5.76 21.58
C SER A 484 5.82 6.97 20.75
N PRO A 485 5.23 7.26 19.57
CA PRO A 485 5.49 8.52 18.91
C PRO A 485 5.17 9.68 19.87
N GLU A 486 5.68 10.90 19.60
CA GLU A 486 5.15 12.12 20.22
C GLU A 486 3.69 12.31 19.77
N VAL A 487 2.79 11.49 20.31
CA VAL A 487 1.35 11.68 20.28
C VAL A 487 1.08 12.63 21.41
N VAL A 488 0.82 13.88 21.09
CA VAL A 488 0.35 14.83 22.09
C VAL A 488 -0.98 14.29 22.59
N GLU A 489 -1.01 13.87 23.85
CA GLU A 489 -2.19 13.28 24.46
C GLU A 489 -3.41 14.21 24.28
N ALA A 490 -4.54 13.62 23.88
CA ALA A 490 -5.78 14.02 24.51
C ALA A 490 -5.61 13.76 26.02
N THR A 491 -5.29 14.81 26.76
CA THR A 491 -4.73 14.83 28.13
C THR A 491 -5.26 13.76 29.08
N GLU A 492 -4.37 13.09 29.84
CA GLU A 492 -4.23 13.18 31.34
C GLU A 492 -3.19 12.15 31.96
N GLU A 493 -1.89 12.22 31.63
CA GLU A 493 -0.65 11.83 32.41
C GLU A 493 -0.26 10.36 32.83
N ARG A 494 1.07 10.05 32.81
CA ARG A 494 1.74 8.72 33.02
C ARG A 494 3.24 8.76 33.50
N PRO A 495 3.83 7.70 34.14
CA PRO A 495 5.30 7.48 34.17
C PRO A 495 5.83 6.03 33.86
N SER A 496 7.17 5.88 33.75
CA SER A 496 8.00 5.07 32.79
C SER A 496 8.66 3.72 33.23
N ALA A 497 9.34 3.04 32.27
CA ALA A 497 10.00 1.71 32.34
C ALA A 497 11.55 1.71 32.15
N PRO A 498 12.28 0.56 32.30
CA PRO A 498 13.67 0.38 31.82
C PRO A 498 13.97 -0.89 30.95
N GLU A 499 15.20 -0.96 30.39
CA GLU A 499 15.65 -1.47 29.04
C GLU A 499 16.40 -2.85 28.89
N ALA A 500 16.44 -3.35 27.61
CA ALA A 500 17.46 -4.07 26.73
C ALA A 500 18.30 -5.30 27.20
N PRO A 501 19.01 -6.15 26.37
CA PRO A 501 19.47 -6.08 24.93
C PRO A 501 19.50 -7.42 24.06
N VAL A 502 20.18 -7.40 22.88
CA VAL A 502 20.20 -8.30 21.67
C VAL A 502 21.53 -9.10 21.48
N ASP A 503 21.59 -10.13 20.59
CA ASP A 503 22.85 -10.68 19.97
C ASP A 503 22.65 -11.28 18.54
N GLU A 504 23.71 -11.26 17.70
CA GLU A 504 23.77 -11.48 16.23
C GLU A 504 24.54 -12.74 15.76
N GLY A 505 24.11 -13.34 14.62
CA GLY A 505 25.01 -13.96 13.62
C GLY A 505 24.95 -15.49 13.39
N LYS A 506 24.69 -15.91 12.13
CA LYS A 506 25.30 -17.04 11.35
C LYS A 506 24.50 -17.39 10.07
N GLY A 507 25.21 -17.68 8.95
CA GLY A 507 24.65 -18.13 7.66
C GLY A 507 24.63 -19.66 7.48
N TYR A 508 23.74 -20.19 6.64
CA TYR A 508 23.32 -21.60 6.63
C TYR A 508 23.39 -22.31 5.24
N PRO A 509 23.57 -23.66 5.20
CA PRO A 509 23.94 -24.48 4.03
C PRO A 509 22.84 -24.81 3.00
N PHE A 510 21.68 -24.13 3.03
CA PHE A 510 20.55 -24.42 2.13
C PHE A 510 20.77 -23.99 0.67
N GLU A 511 21.84 -23.24 0.41
CA GLU A 511 22.22 -22.74 -0.91
C GLU A 511 22.56 -23.87 -1.90
N LEU A 512 22.98 -25.05 -1.43
CA LEU A 512 23.34 -26.18 -2.29
C LEU A 512 22.12 -26.92 -2.86
N LEU A 513 21.04 -27.06 -2.08
CA LEU A 513 19.77 -27.67 -2.53
C LEU A 513 19.08 -26.78 -3.56
N ASP A 514 19.08 -25.46 -3.35
CA ASP A 514 18.48 -24.52 -4.29
C ASP A 514 19.24 -24.48 -5.63
N VAL A 515 20.57 -24.65 -5.59
CA VAL A 515 21.41 -24.81 -6.79
C VAL A 515 21.09 -26.12 -7.54
N ALA A 516 20.86 -27.22 -6.84
CA ALA A 516 20.47 -28.49 -7.44
C ALA A 516 19.09 -28.42 -8.12
N HIS A 517 18.13 -27.77 -7.46
CA HIS A 517 16.77 -27.54 -7.96
C HIS A 517 16.76 -26.69 -9.24
N GLN A 518 17.53 -25.60 -9.27
CA GLN A 518 17.67 -24.76 -10.46
C GLN A 518 18.34 -25.52 -11.61
N ALA A 519 19.29 -26.40 -11.31
CA ALA A 519 19.95 -27.23 -12.32
C ALA A 519 18.99 -28.26 -12.94
N MET A 520 18.11 -28.88 -12.15
CA MET A 520 17.10 -29.83 -12.64
C MET A 520 16.07 -29.16 -13.55
N ARG A 521 15.57 -27.98 -13.16
CA ARG A 521 14.61 -27.21 -13.98
C ARG A 521 15.21 -26.80 -15.33
N SER A 522 16.45 -26.32 -15.31
CA SER A 522 17.17 -25.93 -16.54
C SER A 522 17.41 -27.12 -17.48
N ALA A 523 17.67 -28.32 -16.94
CA ALA A 523 17.85 -29.53 -17.74
C ALA A 523 16.52 -29.98 -18.39
N LEU A 524 15.40 -29.86 -17.69
CA LEU A 524 14.08 -30.23 -18.19
C LEU A 524 13.60 -29.31 -19.32
N ASP A 525 13.79 -27.99 -19.17
CA ASP A 525 13.47 -27.00 -20.22
C ASP A 525 14.21 -27.29 -21.54
N GLN A 526 15.49 -27.67 -21.42
CA GLN A 526 16.33 -28.02 -22.58
C GLN A 526 15.88 -29.33 -23.26
N ALA A 527 15.45 -30.32 -22.47
CA ALA A 527 14.92 -31.58 -22.99
C ALA A 527 13.59 -31.39 -23.75
N LYS A 528 12.70 -30.53 -23.23
CA LYS A 528 11.43 -30.18 -23.90
C LYS A 528 11.64 -29.45 -25.21
N ALA A 529 12.61 -28.52 -25.26
CA ALA A 529 12.91 -27.74 -26.45
C ALA A 529 13.37 -28.56 -27.67
N THR A 530 13.75 -29.83 -27.48
CA THR A 530 14.30 -30.67 -28.56
C THR A 530 13.56 -32.00 -28.79
N SER A 531 12.39 -32.19 -28.16
CA SER A 531 11.62 -33.46 -28.17
C SER A 531 10.38 -33.43 -29.07
N GLY A 532 9.91 -34.60 -29.54
CA GLY A 532 8.68 -34.75 -30.37
C GLY A 532 7.41 -35.04 -29.56
N ASP A 533 6.24 -34.99 -30.20
CA ASP A 533 4.91 -34.93 -29.55
C ASP A 533 4.63 -35.99 -28.46
N ASP A 534 4.95 -37.27 -28.68
CA ASP A 534 4.70 -38.32 -27.68
C ASP A 534 5.64 -38.23 -26.47
N ARG A 535 6.80 -37.58 -26.65
CA ARG A 535 7.80 -37.40 -25.61
C ARG A 535 7.59 -36.12 -24.81
N LEU A 536 7.09 -35.08 -25.46
CA LEU A 536 6.68 -33.83 -24.83
C LEU A 536 5.64 -34.08 -23.74
N ARG A 537 4.63 -34.92 -24.00
CA ARG A 537 3.61 -35.28 -22.99
C ARG A 537 4.20 -35.87 -21.71
N HIS A 538 5.24 -36.69 -21.84
CA HIS A 538 5.89 -37.32 -20.68
C HIS A 538 6.81 -36.35 -19.92
N LEU A 539 7.49 -35.45 -20.65
CA LEU A 539 8.29 -34.38 -20.06
C LEU A 539 7.42 -33.30 -19.38
N ASP A 540 6.21 -33.05 -19.90
CA ASP A 540 5.21 -32.17 -19.28
C ASP A 540 4.71 -32.75 -17.94
N GLU A 541 4.53 -34.07 -17.87
CA GLU A 541 4.15 -34.76 -16.63
C GLU A 541 5.27 -34.70 -15.58
N LEU A 542 6.53 -34.92 -15.99
CA LEU A 542 7.71 -34.73 -15.15
C LEU A 542 7.89 -33.28 -14.66
N GLU A 543 7.64 -32.28 -15.52
CA GLU A 543 7.68 -30.87 -15.10
C GLU A 543 6.62 -30.57 -14.07
N ARG A 544 5.43 -31.16 -14.22
CA ARG A 544 4.33 -30.99 -13.28
C ARG A 544 4.67 -31.56 -11.90
N VAL A 545 5.19 -32.78 -11.84
CA VAL A 545 5.61 -33.41 -10.57
C VAL A 545 6.73 -32.62 -9.91
N LEU A 546 7.76 -32.23 -10.67
CA LEU A 546 8.88 -31.46 -10.16
C LEU A 546 8.45 -30.05 -9.71
N ALA A 547 7.56 -29.37 -10.44
CA ALA A 547 7.09 -28.03 -10.10
C ALA A 547 6.29 -28.03 -8.79
N ILE A 548 5.41 -29.00 -8.58
CA ILE A 548 4.62 -29.12 -7.34
C ILE A 548 5.55 -29.38 -6.15
N TYR A 549 6.54 -30.27 -6.32
CA TYR A 549 7.50 -30.58 -5.27
C TYR A 549 8.43 -29.41 -4.95
N LEU A 550 8.94 -28.70 -5.96
CA LEU A 550 9.75 -27.50 -5.79
C LEU A 550 8.98 -26.38 -5.09
N ASP A 551 7.71 -26.18 -5.44
CA ASP A 551 6.88 -25.14 -4.86
C ASP A 551 6.58 -25.41 -3.37
N VAL A 552 6.20 -26.64 -3.03
CA VAL A 552 5.98 -27.06 -1.65
C VAL A 552 7.29 -27.04 -0.84
N GLY A 553 8.38 -27.53 -1.43
CA GLY A 553 9.72 -27.51 -0.82
C GLY A 553 10.20 -26.10 -0.50
N GLN A 554 10.15 -25.17 -1.46
CA GLN A 554 10.64 -23.79 -1.30
C GLN A 554 9.73 -22.92 -0.43
N ARG A 555 8.40 -23.12 -0.47
CA ARG A 555 7.45 -22.26 0.25
C ARG A 555 7.16 -22.73 1.66
N ILE A 556 7.26 -24.03 1.91
CA ILE A 556 6.82 -24.64 3.17
C ILE A 556 8.00 -25.31 3.87
N LEU A 557 8.62 -26.30 3.23
CA LEU A 557 9.60 -27.16 3.89
C LEU A 557 10.91 -26.41 4.25
N PHE A 558 11.49 -25.65 3.32
CA PHE A 558 12.73 -24.91 3.53
C PHE A 558 12.59 -23.76 4.53
N PRO A 559 11.52 -22.96 4.51
CA PRO A 559 11.26 -21.97 5.56
C PRO A 559 11.04 -22.60 6.93
N MET A 560 10.40 -23.78 7.01
CA MET A 560 10.22 -24.50 8.27
C MET A 560 11.55 -25.07 8.80
N LEU A 561 12.35 -25.72 7.96
CA LEU A 561 13.68 -26.22 8.34
C LEU A 561 14.62 -25.08 8.77
N ARG A 562 14.55 -23.90 8.12
CA ARG A 562 15.25 -22.68 8.54
C ARG A 562 14.85 -22.18 9.92
N ARG A 563 13.60 -22.41 10.34
CA ARG A 563 13.11 -22.03 11.68
C ARG A 563 13.53 -23.01 12.77
N VAL A 564 13.73 -24.29 12.43
CA VAL A 564 14.06 -25.35 13.40
C VAL A 564 15.57 -25.58 13.55
N ALA A 565 16.37 -25.32 12.50
CA ALA A 565 17.82 -25.56 12.47
C ALA A 565 18.71 -24.52 13.21
N SER A 566 18.18 -23.82 14.22
CA SER A 566 18.95 -22.87 15.04
C SER A 566 19.74 -23.51 16.20
N VAL A 567 20.06 -24.81 16.14
CA VAL A 567 20.87 -25.51 17.16
C VAL A 567 22.31 -25.68 16.67
N PRO A 568 23.32 -25.07 17.30
CA PRO A 568 24.72 -25.21 16.90
C PRO A 568 25.23 -26.65 17.12
N GLY A 569 25.87 -27.25 16.09
CA GLY A 569 26.80 -28.37 16.30
C GLY A 569 26.70 -29.62 15.42
N ASP A 570 25.85 -29.67 14.38
CA ASP A 570 25.62 -30.92 13.64
C ASP A 570 25.86 -30.85 12.12
N ASP A 571 26.72 -29.94 11.65
CA ASP A 571 27.07 -29.72 10.23
C ASP A 571 27.59 -30.98 9.50
N ALA A 572 28.10 -31.97 10.24
CA ALA A 572 28.66 -33.21 9.69
C ALA A 572 27.59 -34.23 9.28
N ALA A 573 26.40 -34.24 9.90
CA ALA A 573 25.31 -35.13 9.53
C ALA A 573 24.62 -34.68 8.22
N TRP A 574 24.52 -33.36 8.01
CA TRP A 574 23.92 -32.74 6.83
C TRP A 574 24.69 -33.01 5.54
N THR A 575 26.02 -33.01 5.61
CA THR A 575 26.89 -33.18 4.43
C THR A 575 26.94 -34.63 3.93
N ALA A 576 26.59 -35.60 4.78
CA ALA A 576 26.66 -37.03 4.45
C ALA A 576 25.39 -37.59 3.78
N ALA A 577 24.29 -36.82 3.74
CA ALA A 577 22.98 -37.27 3.29
C ALA A 577 22.62 -36.84 1.86
N TYR A 578 23.35 -35.89 1.27
CA TYR A 578 23.17 -35.49 -0.12
C TYR A 578 24.10 -36.31 -1.00
N ASP A 579 23.56 -37.31 -1.69
CA ASP A 579 24.30 -38.10 -2.66
C ASP A 579 24.46 -37.29 -3.96
N ALA A 580 25.52 -36.49 -4.00
CA ALA A 580 25.86 -35.67 -5.15
C ALA A 580 26.09 -36.50 -6.43
N ASP A 581 26.49 -37.77 -6.29
CA ASP A 581 26.71 -38.66 -7.44
C ASP A 581 25.37 -39.12 -8.05
N LEU A 582 24.33 -39.32 -7.23
CA LEU A 582 22.97 -39.64 -7.71
C LEU A 582 22.30 -38.44 -8.39
N ALA A 583 22.46 -37.23 -7.82
CA ALA A 583 21.97 -35.99 -8.42
C ALA A 583 22.66 -35.68 -9.76
N GLU A 584 23.97 -35.92 -9.85
CA GLU A 584 24.73 -35.76 -11.10
C GLU A 584 24.35 -36.83 -12.14
N GLN A 585 24.01 -38.06 -11.72
CA GLN A 585 23.45 -39.09 -12.60
C GLN A 585 22.08 -38.70 -13.17
N CYS A 586 21.15 -38.20 -12.36
CA CYS A 586 19.84 -37.77 -12.83
C CYS A 586 19.92 -36.57 -13.78
N LEU A 587 20.79 -35.60 -13.46
CA LEU A 587 21.08 -34.48 -14.36
C LEU A 587 21.72 -34.95 -15.67
N THR A 588 22.57 -35.98 -15.63
CA THR A 588 23.19 -36.55 -16.83
C THR A 588 22.17 -37.32 -17.66
N GLN A 589 21.30 -38.13 -17.07
CA GLN A 589 20.24 -38.85 -17.78
C GLN A 589 19.19 -37.90 -18.41
N LEU A 590 18.81 -36.82 -17.71
CA LEU A 590 17.96 -35.74 -18.24
C LEU A 590 18.63 -35.03 -19.44
N ARG A 591 19.96 -34.86 -19.42
CA ARG A 591 20.74 -34.26 -20.51
C ARG A 591 20.97 -35.22 -21.68
N ASP A 592 21.23 -36.49 -21.40
CA ASP A 592 21.53 -37.56 -22.37
C ASP A 592 20.28 -38.29 -22.87
N ALA A 593 19.11 -37.66 -22.70
CA ALA A 593 17.81 -38.11 -23.16
C ALA A 593 17.74 -38.09 -24.72
N ARG A 594 18.60 -38.87 -25.37
CA ARG A 594 18.64 -39.24 -26.78
C ARG A 594 19.10 -40.69 -26.97
N GLY A 595 19.52 -41.41 -25.90
CA GLY A 595 19.98 -42.80 -25.94
C GLY A 595 19.05 -43.79 -25.22
N GLU A 596 19.15 -45.08 -25.57
CA GLU A 596 18.25 -46.17 -25.18
C GLU A 596 18.04 -46.30 -23.64
N GLY A 597 16.86 -45.86 -23.18
CA GLY A 597 16.30 -46.03 -21.83
C GLY A 597 14.86 -45.49 -21.83
N THR A 598 13.92 -46.10 -21.10
CA THR A 598 12.52 -45.65 -21.09
C THR A 598 12.36 -44.46 -20.15
N LEU A 599 11.62 -43.41 -20.56
CA LEU A 599 11.36 -42.22 -19.71
C LEU A 599 10.71 -42.56 -18.37
N ASP A 600 10.06 -43.73 -18.29
CA ASP A 600 9.55 -44.33 -17.07
C ASP A 600 10.67 -44.59 -16.04
N ASP A 601 11.89 -44.94 -16.48
CA ASP A 601 13.03 -45.20 -15.59
C ASP A 601 13.59 -43.89 -14.99
N VAL A 602 13.60 -42.80 -15.76
CA VAL A 602 14.03 -41.47 -15.29
C VAL A 602 13.02 -40.87 -14.30
N THR A 603 11.73 -41.16 -14.50
CA THR A 603 10.68 -40.75 -13.58
C THR A 603 10.82 -41.50 -12.25
N ALA A 604 11.07 -42.82 -12.31
CA ALA A 604 11.33 -43.62 -11.12
C ALA A 604 12.60 -43.18 -10.36
N ASP A 605 13.67 -42.77 -11.06
CA ASP A 605 14.90 -42.25 -10.44
C ASP A 605 14.68 -40.87 -9.76
N ILE A 606 13.85 -39.99 -10.35
CA ILE A 606 13.48 -38.70 -9.74
C ILE A 606 12.56 -38.90 -8.52
N GLU A 607 11.59 -39.80 -8.61
CA GLU A 607 10.74 -40.17 -7.48
C GLU A 607 11.56 -40.82 -6.34
N ALA A 608 12.60 -41.60 -6.66
CA ALA A 608 13.52 -42.15 -5.66
C ALA A 608 14.38 -41.08 -4.98
N LEU A 609 14.85 -40.07 -5.71
CA LEU A 609 15.59 -38.91 -5.16
C LEU A 609 14.72 -38.08 -4.21
N ILE A 610 13.45 -37.86 -4.59
CA ILE A 610 12.46 -37.19 -3.74
C ILE A 610 12.21 -38.00 -2.46
N ALA A 611 12.05 -39.32 -2.58
CA ALA A 611 11.89 -40.19 -1.43
C ALA A 611 13.13 -40.21 -0.50
N GLU A 612 14.34 -40.14 -1.06
CA GLU A 612 15.57 -40.01 -0.26
C GLU A 612 15.68 -38.64 0.44
N GLU A 613 15.24 -37.54 -0.19
CA GLU A 613 15.15 -36.22 0.46
C GLU A 613 14.12 -36.21 1.61
N GLU A 614 12.94 -36.80 1.41
CA GLU A 614 11.90 -36.93 2.45
C GLU A 614 12.39 -37.77 3.64
N MET A 615 13.13 -38.86 3.38
CA MET A 615 13.75 -39.71 4.41
C MET A 615 14.80 -38.98 5.26
N VAL A 616 15.35 -37.85 4.79
CA VAL A 616 16.28 -37.01 5.56
C VAL A 616 15.53 -35.97 6.38
N VAL A 617 14.44 -35.41 5.84
CA VAL A 617 13.66 -34.34 6.47
C VAL A 617 12.79 -34.82 7.63
N GLU A 618 12.17 -36.00 7.50
CA GLU A 618 11.27 -36.55 8.51
C GLU A 618 11.96 -36.87 9.87
N PRO A 619 13.17 -37.48 9.93
CA PRO A 619 13.92 -37.68 11.17
C PRO A 619 14.39 -36.39 11.85
N LEU A 620 14.41 -35.26 11.13
CA LEU A 620 14.82 -33.96 11.65
C LEU A 620 13.63 -33.20 12.23
N LEU A 621 12.48 -33.24 11.54
CA LEU A 621 11.24 -32.64 12.04
C LEU A 621 10.70 -33.42 13.25
N SER A 622 10.77 -34.74 13.27
CA SER A 622 10.37 -35.61 14.41
C SER A 622 11.14 -35.38 15.71
N ARG A 623 12.28 -34.69 15.66
CA ARG A 623 13.03 -34.30 16.88
C ARG A 623 12.46 -33.07 17.57
N HIS A 624 11.65 -32.28 16.86
CA HIS A 624 11.14 -30.99 17.31
C HIS A 624 9.62 -30.86 17.29
N LEU A 625 8.95 -31.73 16.53
CA LEU A 625 7.51 -31.82 16.40
C LEU A 625 7.04 -33.16 16.97
N SER A 626 5.88 -33.19 17.61
CA SER A 626 5.30 -34.45 18.07
C SER A 626 4.82 -35.29 16.88
N ASP A 627 4.66 -36.59 17.06
CA ASP A 627 4.14 -37.48 16.00
C ASP A 627 2.78 -36.98 15.45
N ALA A 628 1.96 -36.34 16.30
CA ALA A 628 0.69 -35.75 15.89
C ALA A 628 0.86 -34.48 15.05
N ASP A 629 1.83 -33.62 15.38
CA ASP A 629 2.14 -32.41 14.61
C ASP A 629 2.76 -32.76 13.25
N LEU A 630 3.55 -33.84 13.20
CA LEU A 630 4.08 -34.38 11.95
C LEU A 630 2.99 -34.97 11.06
N GLU A 631 2.05 -35.70 11.65
CA GLU A 631 0.91 -36.26 10.93
C GLU A 631 0.01 -35.13 10.38
N GLU A 632 -0.24 -34.08 11.15
CA GLU A 632 -1.00 -32.90 10.71
C GLU A 632 -0.26 -32.10 9.61
N LEU A 633 1.06 -31.93 9.75
CA LEU A 633 1.89 -31.32 8.71
C LEU A 633 1.89 -32.14 7.41
N GLY A 634 2.04 -33.46 7.50
CA GLY A 634 1.96 -34.36 6.35
C GLY A 634 0.60 -34.28 5.66
N GLN A 635 -0.49 -34.22 6.43
CA GLN A 635 -1.84 -34.02 5.88
C GLN A 635 -2.00 -32.65 5.20
N ALA A 636 -1.42 -31.59 5.76
CA ALA A 636 -1.47 -30.24 5.18
C ALA A 636 -0.63 -30.13 3.90
N MET A 637 0.55 -30.74 3.87
CA MET A 637 1.39 -30.82 2.68
C MET A 637 0.70 -31.64 1.58
N GLN A 638 0.16 -32.82 1.91
CA GLN A 638 -0.60 -33.62 0.96
C GLN A 638 -1.85 -32.89 0.46
N ALA A 639 -2.57 -32.17 1.32
CA ALA A 639 -3.72 -31.35 0.92
C ALA A 639 -3.33 -30.21 -0.02
N THR A 640 -2.14 -29.63 0.16
CA THR A 640 -1.59 -28.58 -0.72
C THR A 640 -1.19 -29.17 -2.08
N ILE A 641 -0.50 -30.33 -2.08
CA ILE A 641 -0.17 -31.09 -3.29
C ILE A 641 -1.46 -31.46 -4.06
N ASP A 642 -2.46 -32.00 -3.36
CA ASP A 642 -3.75 -32.35 -3.93
C ASP A 642 -4.52 -31.13 -4.46
N PHE A 643 -4.41 -29.98 -3.79
CA PHE A 643 -5.07 -28.74 -4.20
C PHE A 643 -4.44 -28.19 -5.48
N GLU A 644 -3.11 -28.08 -5.54
CA GLU A 644 -2.39 -27.62 -6.72
C GLU A 644 -2.60 -28.59 -7.90
N ALA A 645 -2.60 -29.90 -7.66
CA ALA A 645 -2.89 -30.91 -8.69
C ALA A 645 -4.33 -30.81 -9.25
N ARG A 646 -5.30 -30.30 -8.46
CA ARG A 646 -6.71 -30.12 -8.88
C ARG A 646 -6.98 -28.77 -9.55
N ARG A 647 -6.17 -27.74 -9.29
CA ARG A 647 -6.37 -26.38 -9.78
C ARG A 647 -6.35 -26.30 -11.31
N ASP A 648 -5.52 -27.13 -11.95
CA ASP A 648 -5.32 -27.13 -13.40
C ASP A 648 -6.22 -28.13 -14.17
N VAL A 649 -7.08 -28.89 -13.49
CA VAL A 649 -8.12 -29.73 -14.15
C VAL A 649 -9.41 -28.93 -14.39
N ALA A 650 -9.50 -27.72 -13.83
CA ALA A 650 -10.66 -26.83 -13.93
C ALA A 650 -10.50 -25.70 -14.98
N GLU A 651 -9.35 -25.63 -15.67
CA GLU A 651 -9.14 -24.88 -16.93
C GLU A 651 -9.26 -25.81 -18.14
#